data_AF-A0A7C1JGD1-F1
#
_entry.id   AF-A0A7C1JGD1-F1
#
_cell.length_a   1.000
_cell.length_b   1.000
_cell.length_c   1.000
_cell.angle_alpha   90.00
_cell.angle_beta   90.00
_cell.angle_gamma   90.00
#
_symmetry.space_group_name_H-M   'P 1'
#
loop_
_entity.id
_entity.type
_entity.pdbx_description
1 polymer ?
#
loop_
_entity_poly.entity_id
_entity_poly.type
_entity_poly.pdbx_seq_one_letter_code
_entity_poly.pdbx_strand_id
1 'polypeptide(L)'
;MLYGVLCASIAAAGLLWRLTLEGGVGLQRAPVHASAPGAQPPFVGVNIAIDAYAPEQLALRLRQLRAAGFGWVRFHLPWRAMEPAPGQITWDVADRVLEQIVNADLEPVVVLVAAPDWALRELDRSAGVQTGPPADFADFARFAESFAQRYSDRVRYYQIWDEPNIAPNWGHRHINPVEYAQMLRAVAPAIRQADPDAVILAAALAPTVDRGHLAIDEMFYLQRMIAAGAAPFFDVVTIQPFGFGYAATDPRQRSEILNFSRAAQIRRALVDSGLGGKPIWAVRFGWNRMLNSPWGTVTPQAQARYTHDALERAWNEWPWLRAMGWVIDRPAEAPGMPAWGFALTEPAGTPAPVYTALSAWLQTPRPRPDVGKVTIPLVEWAVLWIAMALAAWRGLAAAQIVDWRAGLQRWRCAPWWVHLLAWGGLVIVYYLATFPPLIGLCWLAAVWLCLAQPQVGLWLALALIPFYFQHKELELVNWVLTVPPAHALLMALLPAVMVAIRRNRRSSHSNLYWWELVPVLLLPLTLLSAVNAWNGPAFARGALDLVIAPLAAWLAVRTLTTTPEERSRALWALCVGGMLTAFVGLVNWLRGQGAEVDGIQRLVGPHFSPNHTALYLERSLFVGLAGWALIGKRWRMVVAVALLGMATALVLTGSRGALFLALPVGLATFTGFLLWRRPAFVRWLRMRRRLLLSTMVLLAALLTLNLFWQQERLGNVQTVELRLTLWMAAFALWRDHFWVGVGPGSFFWTYPAYLPVGAVEVDQLHPHSVWLELVTTWGVLGLAWFILCVLALRCAVRNRLHGKTVGFWLAAGACAGLAAGLAHAQSDAFMLLADIAMWNAVAWGLATAPDP
;
A
#
# COMPACT_ATOMS: atom_id res chain seq x y z
N MET A 1 -14.88 -8.26 33.54
CA MET A 1 -16.26 -8.25 32.99
C MET A 1 -16.48 -7.12 32.00
N LEU A 2 -16.49 -5.84 32.41
CA LEU A 2 -16.77 -4.69 31.51
C LEU A 2 -15.87 -4.62 30.27
N TYR A 3 -14.57 -4.94 30.41
CA TYR A 3 -13.66 -5.05 29.27
C TYR A 3 -14.08 -6.14 28.27
N GLY A 4 -14.54 -7.30 28.74
CA GLY A 4 -15.05 -8.36 27.89
C GLY A 4 -16.32 -7.94 27.14
N VAL A 5 -17.22 -7.19 27.80
CA VAL A 5 -18.40 -6.60 27.15
C VAL A 5 -17.98 -5.62 26.06
N LEU A 6 -16.99 -4.75 26.33
CA LEU A 6 -16.47 -3.83 25.33
C LEU A 6 -15.89 -4.57 24.12
N CYS A 7 -15.08 -5.62 24.33
CA CYS A 7 -14.55 -6.44 23.24
C CYS A 7 -15.67 -7.09 22.42
N ALA A 8 -16.68 -7.66 23.09
CA ALA A 8 -17.83 -8.26 22.42
C ALA A 8 -18.62 -7.21 21.62
N SER A 9 -18.80 -6.00 22.16
CA SER A 9 -19.45 -4.89 21.45
C SER A 9 -18.67 -4.42 20.22
N ILE A 10 -17.33 -4.33 20.30
CA ILE A 10 -16.50 -3.96 19.14
C ILE A 10 -16.59 -5.05 18.05
N ALA A 11 -16.53 -6.32 18.43
CA ALA A 11 -16.70 -7.43 17.50
C ALA A 11 -18.11 -7.42 16.87
N ALA A 12 -19.15 -7.22 17.67
CA ALA A 12 -20.52 -7.09 17.19
C ALA A 12 -20.69 -5.88 16.25
N ALA A 13 -20.10 -4.73 16.57
CA ALA A 13 -20.10 -3.55 15.70
C ALA A 13 -19.47 -3.86 14.35
N GLY A 14 -18.32 -4.53 14.34
CA GLY A 14 -17.65 -4.95 13.12
C GLY A 14 -18.50 -5.92 12.29
N LEU A 15 -19.14 -6.90 12.94
CA LEU A 15 -20.03 -7.86 12.27
C LEU A 15 -21.29 -7.20 11.70
N LEU A 16 -21.93 -6.31 12.46
CA LEU A 16 -23.08 -5.54 11.97
C LEU A 16 -22.69 -4.59 10.84
N TRP A 17 -21.51 -3.98 10.91
CA TRP A 17 -20.99 -3.18 9.81
C TRP A 17 -20.76 -4.02 8.56
N ARG A 18 -20.17 -5.21 8.69
CA ARG A 18 -20.04 -6.18 7.58
C ARG A 18 -21.42 -6.51 7.00
N LEU A 19 -22.39 -6.90 7.82
CA LEU A 19 -23.75 -7.23 7.37
C LEU A 19 -24.43 -6.05 6.66
N THR A 20 -24.20 -4.83 7.14
CA THR A 20 -24.71 -3.59 6.52
C THR A 20 -24.09 -3.37 5.13
N LEU A 21 -22.79 -3.61 4.97
CA LEU A 21 -22.11 -3.54 3.67
C LEU A 21 -22.57 -4.66 2.73
N GLU A 22 -22.76 -5.87 3.26
CA GLU A 22 -23.25 -7.04 2.54
C GLU A 22 -24.69 -6.85 2.05
N GLY A 23 -25.50 -6.09 2.79
CA GLY A 23 -26.84 -5.62 2.43
C GLY A 23 -26.88 -4.51 1.37
N GLY A 24 -25.72 -4.09 0.82
CA GLY A 24 -25.66 -3.18 -0.33
C GLY A 24 -25.44 -1.70 0.00
N VAL A 25 -25.23 -1.34 1.27
CA VAL A 25 -24.93 0.04 1.66
C VAL A 25 -23.67 0.53 0.94
N GLY A 26 -23.75 1.74 0.38
CA GLY A 26 -22.66 2.40 -0.34
C GLY A 26 -22.62 2.12 -1.85
N LEU A 27 -23.25 1.04 -2.34
CA LEU A 27 -23.16 0.66 -3.76
C LEU A 27 -23.89 1.62 -4.71
N GLN A 28 -24.90 2.33 -4.19
CA GLN A 28 -25.77 3.24 -4.96
C GLN A 28 -25.41 4.73 -4.79
N ARG A 29 -24.29 5.07 -4.13
CA ARG A 29 -23.93 6.47 -3.83
C ARG A 29 -23.72 7.36 -5.05
N ALA A 30 -23.39 6.75 -6.20
CA ALA A 30 -23.22 7.44 -7.47
C ALA A 30 -24.13 6.79 -8.51
N PRO A 31 -25.05 7.53 -9.16
CA PRO A 31 -25.81 6.98 -10.28
C PRO A 31 -24.83 6.65 -11.41
N VAL A 32 -25.08 5.55 -12.12
CA VAL A 32 -24.35 5.28 -13.36
C VAL A 32 -24.86 6.27 -14.39
N HIS A 33 -23.98 7.16 -14.85
CA HIS A 33 -24.31 8.01 -15.99
C HIS A 33 -24.62 7.08 -17.16
N ALA A 34 -25.71 7.38 -17.88
CA ALA A 34 -25.83 6.80 -19.21
C ALA A 34 -24.58 7.26 -19.97
N SER A 35 -23.62 6.36 -20.21
CA SER A 35 -22.60 6.60 -21.22
C SER A 35 -23.31 6.99 -22.52
N ALA A 36 -22.59 7.69 -23.42
CA ALA A 36 -23.09 8.28 -24.68
C ALA A 36 -24.32 7.54 -25.28
N PRO A 37 -25.30 8.25 -25.86
CA PRO A 37 -26.56 7.67 -26.37
C PRO A 37 -26.36 6.30 -27.05
N GLY A 38 -26.97 5.25 -26.50
CA GLY A 38 -26.90 3.88 -27.03
C GLY A 38 -25.85 2.93 -26.41
N ALA A 39 -25.09 3.34 -25.39
CA ALA A 39 -24.04 2.50 -24.77
C ALA A 39 -24.55 1.35 -23.85
N GLN A 40 -25.76 0.82 -24.08
CA GLN A 40 -26.31 -0.29 -23.31
C GLN A 40 -26.76 -1.42 -24.25
N PRO A 41 -26.01 -2.53 -24.34
CA PRO A 41 -26.48 -3.68 -25.08
C PRO A 41 -27.69 -4.28 -24.34
N PRO A 42 -28.42 -5.20 -24.98
CA PRO A 42 -29.35 -6.07 -24.26
C PRO A 42 -28.70 -6.69 -23.03
N PHE A 43 -29.46 -6.85 -21.95
CA PHE A 43 -28.86 -7.18 -20.65
C PHE A 43 -28.13 -8.52 -20.63
N VAL A 44 -28.62 -9.53 -21.36
CA VAL A 44 -28.01 -10.87 -21.38
C VAL A 44 -27.41 -11.18 -22.74
N GLY A 45 -26.17 -11.66 -22.71
CA GLY A 45 -25.48 -12.22 -23.86
C GLY A 45 -24.79 -13.53 -23.52
N VAL A 46 -23.94 -14.00 -24.43
CA VAL A 46 -23.24 -15.28 -24.30
C VAL A 46 -21.87 -15.22 -24.97
N ASN A 47 -20.87 -15.89 -24.41
CA ASN A 47 -19.58 -16.01 -25.07
C ASN A 47 -19.59 -17.16 -26.07
N ILE A 48 -18.88 -17.02 -27.18
CA ILE A 48 -18.70 -18.07 -28.18
C ILE A 48 -17.20 -18.31 -28.42
N ALA A 49 -16.81 -19.57 -28.59
CA ALA A 49 -15.49 -19.93 -29.09
C ALA A 49 -15.63 -20.20 -30.60
N ILE A 50 -15.14 -19.29 -31.45
CA ILE A 50 -15.31 -19.38 -32.91
C ILE A 50 -14.80 -20.73 -33.43
N ASP A 51 -13.64 -21.16 -32.95
CA ASP A 51 -12.97 -22.40 -33.39
C ASP A 51 -13.70 -23.68 -32.94
N ALA A 52 -14.72 -23.57 -32.08
CA ALA A 52 -15.54 -24.71 -31.67
C ALA A 52 -16.60 -25.09 -32.72
N TYR A 53 -16.76 -24.32 -33.80
CA TYR A 53 -17.79 -24.49 -34.83
C TYR A 53 -17.20 -24.49 -36.24
N ALA A 54 -17.75 -25.33 -37.11
CA ALA A 54 -17.60 -25.09 -38.54
C ALA A 54 -18.35 -23.81 -38.95
N PRO A 55 -17.90 -23.07 -39.98
CA PRO A 55 -18.50 -21.79 -40.37
C PRO A 55 -20.02 -21.81 -40.57
N GLU A 56 -20.56 -22.85 -41.21
CA GLU A 56 -22.01 -22.97 -41.45
C GLU A 56 -22.78 -23.28 -40.16
N GLN A 57 -22.18 -24.06 -39.25
CA GLN A 57 -22.77 -24.38 -37.96
C GLN A 57 -22.84 -23.15 -37.05
N LEU A 58 -21.83 -22.27 -37.12
CA LEU A 58 -21.80 -21.03 -36.37
C LEU A 58 -22.98 -20.12 -36.74
N ALA A 59 -23.21 -19.89 -38.04
CA ALA A 59 -24.33 -19.06 -38.52
C ALA A 59 -25.70 -19.60 -38.08
N LEU A 60 -25.91 -20.93 -38.11
CA LEU A 60 -27.14 -21.54 -37.59
C LEU A 60 -27.24 -21.36 -36.08
N ARG A 61 -26.15 -21.56 -35.34
CA ARG A 61 -26.14 -21.46 -33.87
C ARG A 61 -26.41 -20.04 -33.40
N LEU A 62 -25.86 -19.03 -34.06
CA LEU A 62 -26.10 -17.62 -33.75
C LEU A 62 -27.59 -17.27 -33.86
N ARG A 63 -28.27 -17.72 -34.92
CA ARG A 63 -29.74 -17.56 -35.05
C ARG A 63 -30.52 -18.25 -33.94
N GLN A 64 -30.07 -19.43 -33.48
CA GLN A 64 -30.68 -20.12 -32.34
C GLN A 64 -30.49 -19.34 -31.03
N LEU A 65 -29.31 -18.78 -30.80
CA LEU A 65 -29.02 -17.94 -29.63
C LEU A 65 -29.90 -16.68 -29.64
N ARG A 66 -30.04 -16.02 -30.80
CA ARG A 66 -30.96 -14.89 -30.96
C ARG A 66 -32.41 -15.29 -30.65
N ALA A 67 -32.88 -16.41 -31.20
CA ALA A 67 -34.22 -16.93 -30.95
C ALA A 67 -34.46 -17.30 -29.47
N ALA A 68 -33.41 -17.70 -28.74
CA ALA A 68 -33.47 -17.93 -27.30
C ALA A 68 -33.55 -16.65 -26.47
N GLY A 69 -33.35 -15.47 -27.09
CA GLY A 69 -33.46 -14.15 -26.49
C GLY A 69 -32.13 -13.48 -26.14
N PHE A 70 -30.99 -14.08 -26.48
CA PHE A 70 -29.69 -13.43 -26.30
C PHE A 70 -29.60 -12.21 -27.23
N GLY A 71 -29.00 -11.13 -26.74
CA GLY A 71 -28.90 -9.89 -27.52
C GLY A 71 -27.50 -9.52 -27.99
N TRP A 72 -26.46 -10.17 -27.45
CA TRP A 72 -25.09 -9.94 -27.84
C TRP A 72 -24.24 -11.20 -27.66
N VAL A 73 -23.12 -11.25 -28.40
CA VAL A 73 -22.12 -12.32 -28.27
C VAL A 73 -20.73 -11.75 -28.07
N ARG A 74 -19.97 -12.35 -27.16
CA ARG A 74 -18.56 -12.01 -26.91
C ARG A 74 -17.63 -13.09 -27.42
N PHE A 75 -16.55 -12.70 -28.09
CA PHE A 75 -15.59 -13.63 -28.67
C PHE A 75 -14.22 -13.00 -28.84
N HIS A 76 -13.19 -13.84 -28.84
CA HIS A 76 -11.82 -13.42 -29.08
C HIS A 76 -11.53 -13.33 -30.58
N LEU A 77 -10.88 -12.25 -30.97
CA LEU A 77 -10.20 -12.12 -32.26
C LEU A 77 -8.70 -11.95 -31.99
N PRO A 78 -7.92 -13.04 -32.08
CA PRO A 78 -6.48 -12.99 -31.87
C PRO A 78 -5.82 -12.13 -32.95
N TRP A 79 -5.09 -11.08 -32.55
CA TRP A 79 -4.32 -10.23 -33.47
C TRP A 79 -3.34 -11.06 -34.30
N ARG A 80 -2.68 -12.05 -33.68
CA ARG A 80 -1.78 -13.01 -34.36
C ARG A 80 -2.41 -13.76 -35.54
N ALA A 81 -3.73 -13.97 -35.52
CA ALA A 81 -4.44 -14.68 -36.58
C ALA A 81 -4.76 -13.77 -37.78
N MET A 82 -4.70 -12.44 -37.59
CA MET A 82 -5.02 -11.45 -38.61
C MET A 82 -3.79 -10.76 -39.17
N GLU A 83 -2.70 -10.60 -38.42
CA GLU A 83 -1.49 -9.89 -38.88
C GLU A 83 -0.22 -10.74 -38.68
N PRO A 84 0.00 -11.77 -39.52
CA PRO A 84 1.15 -12.67 -39.40
C PRO A 84 2.50 -11.96 -39.60
N ALA A 85 2.52 -10.84 -40.33
CA ALA A 85 3.70 -9.99 -40.53
C ALA A 85 3.31 -8.51 -40.43
N PRO A 86 4.22 -7.61 -40.03
CA PRO A 86 3.92 -6.20 -39.83
C PRO A 86 3.27 -5.55 -41.06
N GLY A 87 2.09 -4.96 -40.90
CA GLY A 87 1.31 -4.29 -41.94
C GLY A 87 0.57 -5.23 -42.90
N GLN A 88 0.74 -6.55 -42.79
CA GLN A 88 0.09 -7.55 -43.65
C GLN A 88 -1.15 -8.11 -42.95
N ILE A 89 -2.23 -7.32 -42.90
CA ILE A 89 -3.46 -7.71 -42.22
C ILE A 89 -4.40 -8.44 -43.18
N THR A 90 -4.86 -9.63 -42.78
CA THR A 90 -5.92 -10.40 -43.42
C THR A 90 -7.20 -10.30 -42.58
N TRP A 91 -8.31 -9.97 -43.24
CA TRP A 91 -9.59 -9.72 -42.59
C TRP A 91 -10.58 -10.89 -42.68
N ASP A 92 -10.23 -11.98 -43.38
CA ASP A 92 -11.16 -13.06 -43.75
C ASP A 92 -11.93 -13.66 -42.56
N VAL A 93 -11.24 -13.88 -41.43
CA VAL A 93 -11.87 -14.43 -40.22
C VAL A 93 -12.83 -13.42 -39.59
N ALA A 94 -12.39 -12.17 -39.45
CA ALA A 94 -13.18 -11.10 -38.85
C ALA A 94 -14.39 -10.74 -39.72
N ASP A 95 -14.21 -10.58 -41.04
CA ASP A 95 -15.27 -10.32 -42.01
C ASP A 95 -16.39 -11.36 -41.90
N ARG A 96 -16.02 -12.65 -41.96
CA ARG A 96 -16.97 -13.76 -41.88
C ARG A 96 -17.72 -13.80 -40.54
N VAL A 97 -17.00 -13.73 -39.42
CA VAL A 97 -17.61 -13.88 -38.09
C VAL A 97 -18.51 -12.69 -37.77
N LEU A 98 -18.07 -11.46 -38.05
CA LEU A 98 -18.87 -10.26 -37.80
C LEU A 98 -20.12 -10.22 -38.69
N GLU A 99 -19.99 -10.58 -39.97
CA GLU A 99 -21.14 -10.68 -40.87
C GLU A 99 -22.17 -11.69 -40.35
N GLN A 100 -21.73 -12.88 -39.92
CA GLN A 100 -22.64 -13.90 -39.38
C GLN A 100 -23.36 -13.45 -38.09
N ILE A 101 -22.68 -12.69 -37.23
CA ILE A 101 -23.23 -12.17 -35.97
C ILE A 101 -24.26 -11.07 -36.25
N VAL A 102 -23.92 -10.10 -37.10
CA VAL A 102 -24.83 -9.01 -37.47
C VAL A 102 -26.05 -9.54 -38.22
N ASN A 103 -25.88 -10.49 -39.15
CA ASN A 103 -26.99 -11.13 -39.86
C ASN A 103 -27.91 -11.96 -38.95
N ALA A 104 -27.48 -12.28 -37.73
CA ALA A 104 -28.28 -12.94 -36.71
C ALA A 104 -28.95 -11.96 -35.73
N ASP A 105 -28.88 -10.65 -35.97
CA ASP A 105 -29.38 -9.58 -35.08
C ASP A 105 -28.78 -9.64 -33.66
N LEU A 106 -27.51 -10.02 -33.56
CA LEU A 106 -26.75 -10.04 -32.32
C LEU A 106 -25.68 -8.94 -32.35
N GLU A 107 -25.50 -8.26 -31.23
CA GLU A 107 -24.46 -7.24 -31.09
C GLU A 107 -23.09 -7.90 -30.80
N PRO A 108 -22.02 -7.59 -31.57
CA PRO A 108 -20.70 -8.14 -31.33
C PRO A 108 -19.96 -7.39 -30.21
N VAL A 109 -19.47 -8.13 -29.22
CA VAL A 109 -18.50 -7.67 -28.21
C VAL A 109 -17.15 -8.30 -28.53
N VAL A 110 -16.28 -7.53 -29.18
CA VAL A 110 -15.02 -8.04 -29.72
C VAL A 110 -13.92 -7.94 -28.69
N VAL A 111 -13.20 -9.04 -28.45
CA VAL A 111 -12.03 -9.08 -27.55
C VAL A 111 -10.76 -9.11 -28.39
N LEU A 112 -10.02 -7.99 -28.41
CA LEU A 112 -8.74 -7.90 -29.10
C LEU A 112 -7.61 -8.36 -28.17
N VAL A 113 -6.92 -9.44 -28.54
CA VAL A 113 -5.92 -10.17 -27.72
C VAL A 113 -4.80 -10.76 -28.58
N ALA A 114 -3.79 -11.36 -27.92
CA ALA A 114 -2.77 -12.25 -28.50
C ALA A 114 -1.95 -11.62 -29.63
N ALA A 115 -0.82 -11.00 -29.25
CA ALA A 115 0.10 -10.38 -30.19
C ALA A 115 0.76 -11.40 -31.13
N PRO A 116 1.02 -11.03 -32.41
CA PRO A 116 1.78 -11.84 -33.34
C PRO A 116 3.23 -11.99 -32.90
N ASP A 117 3.90 -13.05 -33.37
CA ASP A 117 5.24 -13.40 -32.90
C ASP A 117 6.29 -12.29 -33.17
N TRP A 118 6.10 -11.48 -34.22
CA TRP A 118 6.95 -10.33 -34.52
C TRP A 118 6.80 -9.18 -33.51
N ALA A 119 5.62 -9.04 -32.89
CA ALA A 119 5.31 -8.01 -31.91
C ALA A 119 5.57 -8.45 -30.46
N LEU A 120 5.77 -9.75 -30.20
CA LEU A 120 6.10 -10.26 -28.87
C LEU A 120 7.50 -9.85 -28.42
N ARG A 121 7.68 -9.72 -27.10
CA ARG A 121 9.02 -9.58 -26.51
C ARG A 121 9.82 -10.85 -26.69
N GLU A 122 11.15 -10.73 -26.77
CA GLU A 122 12.04 -11.86 -27.01
C GLU A 122 11.92 -12.97 -25.96
N LEU A 123 11.72 -12.60 -24.69
CA LEU A 123 11.54 -13.59 -23.62
C LEU A 123 10.26 -14.43 -23.81
N ASP A 124 9.16 -13.80 -24.24
CA ASP A 124 7.90 -14.50 -24.49
C ASP A 124 8.00 -15.38 -25.74
N ARG A 125 8.61 -14.84 -26.80
CA ARG A 125 8.86 -15.55 -28.07
C ARG A 125 9.72 -16.80 -27.87
N SER A 126 10.85 -16.66 -27.18
CA SER A 126 11.78 -17.76 -26.90
C SER A 126 11.17 -18.81 -25.96
N ALA A 127 10.28 -18.41 -25.04
CA ALA A 127 9.52 -19.32 -24.19
C ALA A 127 8.30 -19.95 -24.89
N GLY A 128 7.98 -19.55 -26.12
CA GLY A 128 6.79 -20.01 -26.85
C GLY A 128 5.45 -19.54 -26.25
N VAL A 129 5.46 -18.49 -25.43
CA VAL A 129 4.26 -17.97 -24.76
C VAL A 129 3.56 -16.94 -25.66
N GLN A 130 2.45 -17.38 -26.27
CA GLN A 130 1.69 -16.59 -27.25
C GLN A 130 0.70 -15.59 -26.63
N THR A 131 0.49 -15.69 -25.32
CA THR A 131 -0.42 -14.84 -24.53
C THR A 131 0.31 -13.65 -23.90
N GLY A 132 1.52 -13.33 -24.37
CA GLY A 132 2.26 -12.15 -23.95
C GLY A 132 1.68 -10.86 -24.55
N PRO A 133 1.72 -9.73 -23.81
CA PRO A 133 1.42 -8.44 -24.39
C PRO A 133 2.51 -8.06 -25.40
N PRO A 134 2.23 -7.15 -26.35
CA PRO A 134 3.22 -6.71 -27.31
C PRO A 134 4.41 -6.01 -26.63
N ALA A 135 5.55 -6.02 -27.30
CA ALA A 135 6.76 -5.31 -26.88
C ALA A 135 6.56 -3.79 -26.95
N ASP A 136 5.89 -3.31 -28.00
CA ASP A 136 5.48 -1.93 -28.20
C ASP A 136 3.95 -1.84 -28.33
N PHE A 137 3.32 -1.05 -27.45
CA PHE A 137 1.88 -0.83 -27.47
C PHE A 137 1.40 0.00 -28.66
N ALA A 138 2.28 0.75 -29.31
CA ALA A 138 1.96 1.46 -30.54
C ALA A 138 1.63 0.50 -31.69
N ASP A 139 2.25 -0.69 -31.72
CA ASP A 139 1.95 -1.70 -32.75
C ASP A 139 0.52 -2.22 -32.60
N PHE A 140 0.13 -2.52 -31.37
CA PHE A 140 -1.25 -2.95 -31.10
C PHE A 140 -2.27 -1.84 -31.31
N ALA A 141 -1.91 -0.59 -31.01
CA ALA A 141 -2.75 0.57 -31.26
C ALA A 141 -3.03 0.76 -32.77
N ARG A 142 -2.01 0.61 -33.64
CA ARG A 142 -2.19 0.69 -35.11
C ARG A 142 -3.07 -0.42 -35.66
N PHE A 143 -2.89 -1.65 -35.15
CA PHE A 143 -3.77 -2.76 -35.51
C PHE A 143 -5.23 -2.48 -35.08
N ALA A 144 -5.43 -2.04 -33.83
CA ALA A 144 -6.75 -1.74 -33.30
C ALA A 144 -7.44 -0.57 -34.02
N GLU A 145 -6.70 0.47 -34.40
CA GLU A 145 -7.19 1.56 -35.26
C GLU A 145 -7.63 1.03 -36.63
N SER A 146 -6.81 0.20 -37.29
CA SER A 146 -7.15 -0.40 -38.59
C SER A 146 -8.38 -1.30 -38.50
N PHE A 147 -8.52 -2.06 -37.41
CA PHE A 147 -9.71 -2.86 -37.13
C PHE A 147 -10.94 -1.97 -36.96
N ALA A 148 -10.88 -0.94 -36.11
CA ALA A 148 -11.99 -0.02 -35.87
C ALA A 148 -12.39 0.73 -37.14
N GLN A 149 -11.42 1.20 -37.93
CA GLN A 149 -11.68 1.90 -39.20
C GLN A 149 -12.47 1.05 -40.20
N ARG A 150 -12.25 -0.27 -40.18
CA ARG A 150 -12.95 -1.21 -41.06
C ARG A 150 -14.33 -1.59 -40.55
N TYR A 151 -14.50 -1.70 -39.24
CA TYR A 151 -15.67 -2.35 -38.63
C TYR A 151 -16.55 -1.44 -37.75
N SER A 152 -16.30 -0.13 -37.71
CA SER A 152 -17.08 0.83 -36.90
C SER A 152 -18.58 0.85 -37.24
N ASP A 153 -18.97 0.40 -38.43
CA ASP A 153 -20.38 0.25 -38.84
C ASP A 153 -21.07 -0.97 -38.20
N ARG A 154 -20.30 -1.93 -37.68
CA ARG A 154 -20.78 -3.22 -37.16
C ARG A 154 -20.37 -3.51 -35.73
N VAL A 155 -19.28 -2.92 -35.26
CA VAL A 155 -18.70 -3.17 -33.95
C VAL A 155 -18.71 -1.87 -33.17
N ARG A 156 -19.40 -1.91 -32.04
CA ARG A 156 -19.40 -0.80 -31.07
C ARG A 156 -18.59 -1.09 -29.82
N TYR A 157 -18.49 -2.36 -29.41
CA TYR A 157 -17.96 -2.75 -28.11
C TYR A 157 -16.61 -3.46 -28.26
N TYR A 158 -15.54 -2.79 -27.82
CA TYR A 158 -14.17 -3.27 -27.94
C TYR A 158 -13.60 -3.57 -26.55
N GLN A 159 -13.39 -4.85 -26.24
CA GLN A 159 -12.65 -5.27 -25.05
C GLN A 159 -11.16 -5.34 -25.35
N ILE A 160 -10.36 -4.62 -24.58
CA ILE A 160 -8.91 -4.55 -24.75
C ILE A 160 -8.25 -5.54 -23.80
N TRP A 161 -7.74 -6.63 -24.38
CA TRP A 161 -7.14 -7.77 -23.69
C TRP A 161 -8.12 -8.62 -22.87
N ASP A 162 -7.64 -9.72 -22.31
CA ASP A 162 -8.42 -10.59 -21.42
C ASP A 162 -7.55 -11.16 -20.30
N GLU A 163 -8.07 -11.15 -19.06
CA GLU A 163 -7.44 -11.75 -17.87
C GLU A 163 -5.94 -11.43 -17.67
N PRO A 164 -5.48 -10.17 -17.84
CA PRO A 164 -4.05 -9.82 -17.71
C PRO A 164 -3.51 -10.00 -16.28
N ASN A 165 -4.38 -10.28 -15.31
CA ASN A 165 -4.04 -10.42 -13.91
C ASN A 165 -3.61 -11.84 -13.50
N ILE A 166 -3.59 -12.81 -14.42
CA ILE A 166 -3.17 -14.19 -14.17
C ILE A 166 -2.22 -14.70 -15.27
N ALA A 167 -1.26 -15.54 -14.90
CA ALA A 167 -0.36 -16.18 -15.85
C ALA A 167 -1.06 -17.38 -16.53
N PRO A 168 -0.74 -17.68 -17.80
CA PRO A 168 0.22 -16.99 -18.67
C PRO A 168 -0.40 -15.83 -19.47
N ASN A 169 -1.58 -15.32 -19.11
CA ASN A 169 -2.34 -14.31 -19.88
C ASN A 169 -1.70 -12.90 -19.90
N TRP A 170 -0.50 -12.76 -19.35
CA TRP A 170 0.38 -11.59 -19.47
C TRP A 170 1.82 -11.96 -19.83
N GLY A 171 2.03 -13.08 -20.52
CA GLY A 171 3.35 -13.56 -20.93
C GLY A 171 4.11 -14.31 -19.83
N HIS A 172 5.38 -14.61 -20.11
CA HIS A 172 6.30 -15.32 -19.21
C HIS A 172 7.00 -14.34 -18.25
N ARG A 173 6.21 -13.63 -17.44
CA ARG A 173 6.69 -12.55 -16.56
C ARG A 173 5.74 -12.28 -15.40
N HIS A 174 6.14 -11.36 -14.52
CA HIS A 174 5.29 -10.87 -13.44
C HIS A 174 4.11 -10.06 -13.97
N ILE A 175 2.94 -10.29 -13.38
CA ILE A 175 1.72 -9.54 -13.65
C ILE A 175 1.92 -8.05 -13.33
N ASN A 176 1.52 -7.16 -14.24
CA ASN A 176 1.76 -5.72 -14.11
C ASN A 176 0.53 -4.84 -14.48
N PRO A 177 -0.26 -4.39 -13.49
CA PRO A 177 -1.41 -3.51 -13.74
C PRO A 177 -1.05 -2.13 -14.29
N VAL A 178 0.16 -1.63 -14.02
CA VAL A 178 0.63 -0.33 -14.53
C VAL A 178 0.90 -0.45 -16.04
N GLU A 179 1.52 -1.54 -16.48
CA GLU A 179 1.78 -1.81 -17.89
C GLU A 179 0.48 -1.96 -18.68
N TYR A 180 -0.53 -2.63 -18.11
CA TYR A 180 -1.86 -2.72 -18.71
C TYR A 180 -2.55 -1.35 -18.85
N ALA A 181 -2.44 -0.47 -17.84
CA ALA A 181 -2.95 0.89 -17.92
C ALA A 181 -2.28 1.69 -19.05
N GLN A 182 -0.98 1.49 -19.26
CA GLN A 182 -0.23 2.11 -20.37
C GLN A 182 -0.68 1.58 -21.73
N MET A 183 -1.00 0.29 -21.85
CA MET A 183 -1.56 -0.29 -23.07
C MET A 183 -2.93 0.33 -23.40
N LEU A 184 -3.82 0.44 -22.40
CA LEU A 184 -5.11 1.13 -22.59
C LEU A 184 -4.93 2.58 -23.06
N ARG A 185 -3.97 3.30 -22.48
CA ARG A 185 -3.64 4.69 -22.86
C ARG A 185 -3.18 4.81 -24.32
N ALA A 186 -2.53 3.79 -24.88
CA ALA A 186 -2.11 3.77 -26.28
C ALA A 186 -3.25 3.36 -27.22
N VAL A 187 -4.01 2.32 -26.86
CA VAL A 187 -4.99 1.68 -27.76
C VAL A 187 -6.32 2.42 -27.82
N ALA A 188 -6.86 2.86 -26.69
CA ALA A 188 -8.21 3.45 -26.65
C ALA A 188 -8.34 4.74 -27.49
N PRO A 189 -7.38 5.69 -27.47
CA PRO A 189 -7.44 6.85 -28.35
C PRO A 189 -7.37 6.49 -29.84
N ALA A 190 -6.56 5.49 -30.21
CA ALA A 190 -6.42 5.04 -31.60
C ALA A 190 -7.72 4.43 -32.14
N ILE A 191 -8.41 3.60 -31.33
CA ILE A 191 -9.76 3.11 -31.68
C ILE A 191 -10.73 4.29 -31.84
N ARG A 192 -10.78 5.21 -30.87
CA ARG A 192 -11.72 6.34 -30.89
C ARG A 192 -11.49 7.33 -32.04
N GLN A 193 -10.27 7.39 -32.56
CA GLN A 193 -9.96 8.19 -33.74
C GLN A 193 -10.62 7.63 -35.00
N ALA A 194 -10.70 6.30 -35.12
CA ALA A 194 -11.35 5.62 -36.24
C ALA A 194 -12.86 5.42 -36.02
N ASP A 195 -13.28 5.20 -34.78
CA ASP A 195 -14.66 4.97 -34.36
C ASP A 195 -15.03 5.88 -33.16
N PRO A 196 -15.60 7.07 -33.40
CA PRO A 196 -16.00 7.99 -32.35
C PRO A 196 -17.09 7.46 -31.40
N ASP A 197 -17.87 6.46 -31.83
CA ASP A 197 -18.97 5.86 -31.05
C ASP A 197 -18.52 4.60 -30.27
N ALA A 198 -17.24 4.21 -30.41
CA ALA A 198 -16.65 3.08 -29.74
C ALA A 198 -16.81 3.14 -28.23
N VAL A 199 -17.28 2.03 -27.66
CA VAL A 199 -17.36 1.78 -26.22
C VAL A 199 -16.21 0.86 -25.84
N ILE A 200 -15.26 1.39 -25.07
CA ILE A 200 -14.07 0.66 -24.67
C ILE A 200 -14.32 -0.09 -23.36
N LEU A 201 -14.22 -1.41 -23.41
CA LEU A 201 -14.26 -2.30 -22.26
C LEU A 201 -12.82 -2.55 -21.79
N ALA A 202 -12.57 -2.35 -20.49
CA ALA A 202 -11.34 -2.84 -19.87
C ALA A 202 -11.25 -4.37 -19.97
N ALA A 203 -10.12 -4.97 -19.64
CA ALA A 203 -9.96 -6.41 -19.67
C ALA A 203 -10.82 -7.06 -18.59
N ALA A 204 -11.40 -8.22 -18.90
CA ALA A 204 -12.14 -8.99 -17.93
C ALA A 204 -11.15 -9.64 -16.96
N LEU A 205 -10.99 -9.06 -15.77
CA LEU A 205 -10.06 -9.59 -14.77
C LEU A 205 -10.55 -10.94 -14.25
N ALA A 206 -9.65 -11.92 -14.19
CA ALA A 206 -9.93 -13.23 -13.65
C ALA A 206 -10.12 -13.16 -12.13
N PRO A 207 -11.14 -13.82 -11.56
CA PRO A 207 -11.39 -13.78 -10.13
C PRO A 207 -10.38 -14.64 -9.38
N THR A 208 -9.59 -14.02 -8.51
CA THR A 208 -8.59 -14.70 -7.69
C THR A 208 -8.41 -14.03 -6.33
N VAL A 209 -7.81 -14.76 -5.40
CA VAL A 209 -7.40 -14.26 -4.08
C VAL A 209 -5.88 -14.15 -3.95
N ASP A 210 -5.14 -14.56 -4.98
CA ASP A 210 -3.68 -14.55 -4.99
C ASP A 210 -3.14 -13.12 -5.13
N ARG A 211 -2.01 -12.83 -4.48
CA ARG A 211 -1.26 -11.57 -4.57
C ARG A 211 0.21 -11.80 -4.91
N GLY A 212 0.49 -12.94 -5.53
CA GLY A 212 1.83 -13.35 -5.95
C GLY A 212 2.21 -12.80 -7.32
N HIS A 213 3.35 -13.30 -7.81
CA HIS A 213 3.92 -12.86 -9.08
C HIS A 213 3.17 -13.39 -10.32
N LEU A 214 2.48 -14.52 -10.18
CA LEU A 214 1.78 -15.21 -11.27
C LEU A 214 0.27 -14.92 -11.30
N ALA A 215 -0.28 -14.34 -10.23
CA ALA A 215 -1.68 -13.97 -10.15
C ALA A 215 -1.87 -12.83 -9.14
N ILE A 216 -2.67 -11.83 -9.51
CA ILE A 216 -3.03 -10.70 -8.65
C ILE A 216 -4.55 -10.62 -8.56
N ASP A 217 -5.08 -10.50 -7.34
CA ASP A 217 -6.50 -10.34 -7.07
C ASP A 217 -7.06 -9.14 -7.85
N GLU A 218 -8.23 -9.32 -8.45
CA GLU A 218 -8.75 -8.35 -9.40
C GLU A 218 -9.09 -7.00 -8.75
N MET A 219 -9.31 -6.97 -7.43
CA MET A 219 -9.56 -5.73 -6.71
C MET A 219 -8.31 -4.87 -6.68
N PHE A 220 -7.20 -5.47 -6.22
CA PHE A 220 -5.92 -4.79 -6.16
C PHE A 220 -5.43 -4.42 -7.56
N TYR A 221 -5.58 -5.32 -8.53
CA TYR A 221 -5.24 -5.05 -9.93
C TYR A 221 -6.03 -3.85 -10.48
N LEU A 222 -7.35 -3.82 -10.29
CA LEU A 222 -8.23 -2.73 -10.70
C LEU A 222 -7.82 -1.39 -10.05
N GLN A 223 -7.60 -1.38 -8.74
CA GLN A 223 -7.15 -0.19 -8.02
C GLN A 223 -5.81 0.32 -8.55
N ARG A 224 -4.84 -0.58 -8.78
CA ARG A 224 -3.52 -0.22 -9.30
C ARG A 224 -3.59 0.34 -10.72
N MET A 225 -4.37 -0.26 -11.63
CA MET A 225 -4.50 0.27 -12.99
C MET A 225 -5.23 1.63 -13.00
N ILE A 226 -6.23 1.83 -12.15
CA ILE A 226 -6.93 3.13 -12.02
C ILE A 226 -5.95 4.18 -11.49
N ALA A 227 -5.20 3.87 -10.43
CA ALA A 227 -4.22 4.77 -9.84
C ALA A 227 -3.07 5.10 -10.82
N ALA A 228 -2.73 4.17 -11.73
CA ALA A 228 -1.81 4.38 -12.85
C ALA A 228 -2.41 5.20 -14.02
N GLY A 229 -3.63 5.73 -13.87
CA GLY A 229 -4.24 6.65 -14.83
C GLY A 229 -5.08 5.99 -15.93
N ALA A 230 -5.50 4.73 -15.78
CA ALA A 230 -6.31 4.05 -16.80
C ALA A 230 -7.73 4.62 -16.98
N ALA A 231 -8.29 5.31 -15.97
CA ALA A 231 -9.71 5.65 -15.90
C ALA A 231 -10.31 6.39 -17.13
N PRO A 232 -9.59 7.31 -17.82
CA PRO A 232 -10.09 7.96 -19.04
C PRO A 232 -10.15 7.06 -20.28
N PHE A 233 -9.46 5.92 -20.25
CA PHE A 233 -9.20 5.07 -21.42
C PHE A 233 -10.08 3.82 -21.47
N PHE A 234 -11.12 3.73 -20.63
CA PHE A 234 -12.17 2.73 -20.73
C PHE A 234 -13.51 3.33 -20.29
N ASP A 235 -14.59 2.84 -20.87
CA ASP A 235 -15.96 3.26 -20.58
C ASP A 235 -16.65 2.28 -19.62
N VAL A 236 -16.31 1.00 -19.71
CA VAL A 236 -16.94 -0.10 -18.98
C VAL A 236 -15.90 -0.88 -18.17
N VAL A 237 -16.21 -1.15 -16.90
CA VAL A 237 -15.45 -2.12 -16.10
C VAL A 237 -16.03 -3.51 -16.33
N THR A 238 -15.24 -4.41 -16.88
CA THR A 238 -15.64 -5.80 -17.11
C THR A 238 -15.20 -6.68 -15.95
N ILE A 239 -16.10 -7.57 -15.51
CA ILE A 239 -15.87 -8.47 -14.40
C ILE A 239 -16.30 -9.89 -14.76
N GLN A 240 -15.82 -10.86 -13.97
CA GLN A 240 -16.17 -12.27 -14.14
C GLN A 240 -16.71 -12.90 -12.83
N PRO A 241 -17.91 -12.51 -12.35
CA PRO A 241 -18.42 -12.96 -11.06
C PRO A 241 -18.93 -14.40 -11.14
N PHE A 242 -18.02 -15.38 -11.12
CA PHE A 242 -18.41 -16.79 -11.02
C PHE A 242 -18.96 -17.12 -9.64
N GLY A 243 -19.82 -18.14 -9.59
CA GLY A 243 -20.44 -18.58 -8.34
C GLY A 243 -19.52 -19.38 -7.42
N PHE A 244 -18.49 -20.04 -7.95
CA PHE A 244 -17.54 -20.87 -7.18
C PHE A 244 -18.20 -21.90 -6.25
N GLY A 245 -19.33 -22.47 -6.67
CA GLY A 245 -20.11 -23.43 -5.88
C GLY A 245 -21.12 -22.81 -4.89
N TYR A 246 -21.04 -21.50 -4.61
CA TYR A 246 -21.97 -20.81 -3.72
C TYR A 246 -23.23 -20.37 -4.45
N ALA A 247 -24.35 -20.23 -3.73
CA ALA A 247 -25.59 -19.70 -4.30
C ALA A 247 -25.42 -18.24 -4.78
N ALA A 248 -26.18 -17.85 -5.81
CA ALA A 248 -26.17 -16.47 -6.33
C ALA A 248 -26.58 -15.41 -5.29
N THR A 249 -27.38 -15.80 -4.29
CA THR A 249 -27.85 -14.95 -3.20
C THR A 249 -26.90 -14.89 -2.00
N ASP A 250 -25.76 -15.58 -2.04
CA ASP A 250 -24.76 -15.50 -0.97
C ASP A 250 -24.27 -14.04 -0.82
N PRO A 251 -24.58 -13.37 0.31
CA PRO A 251 -24.34 -11.95 0.45
C PRO A 251 -22.88 -11.64 0.81
N ARG A 252 -22.07 -12.66 1.13
CA ARG A 252 -20.72 -12.47 1.68
C ARG A 252 -19.82 -11.70 0.73
N GLN A 253 -19.24 -10.61 1.21
CA GLN A 253 -18.39 -9.69 0.43
C GLN A 253 -16.98 -9.62 1.02
N ARG A 254 -16.36 -10.77 1.22
CA ARG A 254 -14.98 -10.89 1.75
C ARG A 254 -13.98 -11.08 0.61
N SER A 255 -12.79 -10.50 0.74
CA SER A 255 -11.70 -10.60 -0.24
C SER A 255 -11.30 -12.05 -0.51
N GLU A 256 -11.28 -12.88 0.53
CA GLU A 256 -10.87 -14.29 0.46
C GLU A 256 -11.95 -15.23 -0.13
N ILE A 257 -13.18 -14.73 -0.33
CA ILE A 257 -14.28 -15.55 -0.83
C ILE A 257 -14.50 -15.23 -2.31
N LEU A 258 -14.41 -16.28 -3.13
CA LEU A 258 -14.83 -16.23 -4.52
C LEU A 258 -16.32 -16.60 -4.60
N ASN A 259 -17.16 -15.66 -5.05
CA ASN A 259 -18.60 -15.84 -5.26
C ASN A 259 -19.18 -14.74 -6.18
N PHE A 260 -20.48 -14.83 -6.48
CA PHE A 260 -21.18 -13.85 -7.32
C PHE A 260 -21.17 -12.42 -6.73
N SER A 261 -21.14 -12.29 -5.40
CA SER A 261 -21.10 -11.00 -4.69
C SER A 261 -19.78 -10.24 -4.84
N ARG A 262 -18.77 -10.79 -5.51
CA ARG A 262 -17.57 -10.02 -5.91
C ARG A 262 -17.90 -8.83 -6.81
N ALA A 263 -18.99 -8.90 -7.58
CA ALA A 263 -19.49 -7.74 -8.33
C ALA A 263 -19.77 -6.53 -7.42
N ALA A 264 -20.36 -6.76 -6.24
CA ALA A 264 -20.63 -5.70 -5.26
C ALA A 264 -19.34 -5.16 -4.62
N GLN A 265 -18.34 -6.01 -4.40
CA GLN A 265 -17.03 -5.54 -3.92
C GLN A 265 -16.40 -4.59 -4.94
N ILE A 266 -16.35 -4.99 -6.22
CA ILE A 266 -15.76 -4.19 -7.30
C ILE A 266 -16.50 -2.87 -7.45
N ARG A 267 -17.84 -2.91 -7.40
CA ARG A 267 -18.66 -1.70 -7.38
C ARG A 267 -18.28 -0.75 -6.26
N ARG A 268 -18.07 -1.25 -5.04
CA ARG A 268 -17.68 -0.41 -3.90
C ARG A 268 -16.32 0.26 -4.14
N ALA A 269 -15.34 -0.47 -4.64
CA ALA A 269 -14.04 0.12 -4.96
C ALA A 269 -14.12 1.19 -6.06
N LEU A 270 -14.99 1.03 -7.07
CA LEU A 270 -15.24 2.07 -8.06
C LEU A 270 -15.87 3.31 -7.43
N VAL A 271 -16.88 3.14 -6.57
CA VAL A 271 -17.49 4.26 -5.83
C VAL A 271 -16.46 4.99 -4.98
N ASP A 272 -15.65 4.25 -4.23
CA ASP A 272 -14.62 4.81 -3.34
C ASP A 272 -13.49 5.50 -4.12
N SER A 273 -13.23 5.07 -5.37
CA SER A 273 -12.25 5.68 -6.27
C SER A 273 -12.83 6.84 -7.11
N GLY A 274 -14.06 7.28 -6.85
CA GLY A 274 -14.73 8.34 -7.62
C GLY A 274 -15.21 7.91 -9.02
N LEU A 275 -15.14 6.63 -9.35
CA LEU A 275 -15.56 6.04 -10.63
C LEU A 275 -16.93 5.35 -10.56
N GLY A 276 -17.73 5.64 -9.52
CA GLY A 276 -19.08 5.09 -9.38
C GLY A 276 -20.04 5.44 -10.53
N GLY A 277 -19.71 6.40 -11.38
CA GLY A 277 -20.46 6.70 -12.60
C GLY A 277 -20.26 5.69 -13.73
N LYS A 278 -19.18 4.89 -13.71
CA LYS A 278 -18.89 3.91 -14.78
C LYS A 278 -19.77 2.66 -14.65
N PRO A 279 -20.37 2.18 -15.75
CA PRO A 279 -21.10 0.92 -15.76
C PRO A 279 -20.16 -0.28 -15.54
N ILE A 280 -20.71 -1.35 -14.96
CA ILE A 280 -20.05 -2.65 -14.84
C ILE A 280 -20.73 -3.63 -15.78
N TRP A 281 -19.95 -4.46 -16.48
CA TRP A 281 -20.46 -5.59 -17.28
C TRP A 281 -19.88 -6.89 -16.74
N ALA A 282 -20.72 -7.84 -16.39
CA ALA A 282 -20.30 -9.21 -16.06
C ALA A 282 -20.17 -10.01 -17.34
N VAL A 283 -19.07 -9.85 -18.07
CA VAL A 283 -18.89 -10.46 -19.40
C VAL A 283 -18.80 -11.98 -19.35
N ARG A 284 -18.48 -12.56 -18.18
CA ARG A 284 -18.58 -14.00 -17.90
C ARG A 284 -19.16 -14.20 -16.49
N PHE A 285 -20.36 -14.77 -16.39
CA PHE A 285 -20.93 -15.20 -15.11
C PHE A 285 -21.48 -16.62 -15.23
N GLY A 286 -21.44 -17.39 -14.15
CA GLY A 286 -22.04 -18.73 -14.12
C GLY A 286 -21.54 -19.64 -13.02
N TRP A 287 -22.04 -20.87 -13.07
CA TRP A 287 -21.69 -21.99 -12.18
C TRP A 287 -21.28 -23.18 -13.01
N ASN A 288 -20.30 -23.94 -12.54
CA ASN A 288 -19.78 -25.09 -13.27
C ASN A 288 -20.40 -26.39 -12.76
N ARG A 289 -20.78 -27.30 -13.67
CA ARG A 289 -21.34 -28.63 -13.34
C ARG A 289 -20.38 -29.80 -13.49
N MET A 290 -19.14 -29.56 -13.93
CA MET A 290 -18.11 -30.59 -14.02
C MET A 290 -17.50 -30.88 -12.66
N LEU A 291 -17.26 -32.16 -12.41
CA LEU A 291 -16.54 -32.63 -11.22
C LEU A 291 -15.10 -32.06 -11.21
N ASN A 292 -14.60 -31.75 -10.02
CA ASN A 292 -13.23 -31.24 -9.81
C ASN A 292 -12.91 -29.96 -10.59
N SER A 293 -13.92 -29.13 -10.85
CA SER A 293 -13.74 -27.85 -11.54
C SER A 293 -13.02 -26.84 -10.62
N PRO A 294 -12.03 -26.07 -11.14
CA PRO A 294 -11.41 -24.99 -10.38
C PRO A 294 -12.39 -23.85 -10.04
N TRP A 295 -13.54 -23.79 -10.73
CA TRP A 295 -14.63 -22.85 -10.45
C TRP A 295 -15.70 -23.42 -9.51
N GLY A 296 -15.36 -24.45 -8.73
CA GLY A 296 -16.30 -25.22 -7.93
C GLY A 296 -17.28 -26.04 -8.78
N THR A 297 -18.08 -26.88 -8.14
CA THR A 297 -19.03 -27.78 -8.82
C THR A 297 -20.41 -27.66 -8.19
N VAL A 298 -21.45 -27.58 -9.01
CA VAL A 298 -22.86 -27.65 -8.60
C VAL A 298 -23.62 -28.68 -9.43
N THR A 299 -24.79 -29.09 -8.98
CA THR A 299 -25.67 -29.94 -9.79
C THR A 299 -26.26 -29.14 -10.97
N PRO A 300 -26.65 -29.78 -12.10
CA PRO A 300 -27.29 -29.09 -13.22
C PRO A 300 -28.56 -28.30 -12.82
N GLN A 301 -29.34 -28.82 -11.88
CA GLN A 301 -30.54 -28.13 -11.36
C GLN A 301 -30.16 -26.91 -10.52
N ALA A 302 -29.11 -27.02 -9.70
CA ALA A 302 -28.60 -25.88 -8.94
C ALA A 302 -27.99 -24.82 -9.88
N GLN A 303 -27.28 -25.21 -10.94
CA GLN A 303 -26.78 -24.30 -11.97
C GLN A 303 -27.93 -23.49 -12.60
N ALA A 304 -29.01 -24.14 -13.01
CA ALA A 304 -30.19 -23.48 -13.58
C ALA A 304 -30.83 -22.49 -12.59
N ARG A 305 -31.08 -22.93 -11.34
CA ARG A 305 -31.68 -22.08 -10.30
C ARG A 305 -30.78 -20.89 -9.93
N TYR A 306 -29.50 -21.12 -9.68
CA TYR A 306 -28.58 -20.04 -9.32
C TYR A 306 -28.40 -19.03 -10.46
N THR A 307 -28.44 -19.48 -11.72
CA THR A 307 -28.41 -18.58 -12.88
C THR A 307 -29.64 -17.68 -12.90
N HIS A 308 -30.84 -18.23 -12.69
CA HIS A 308 -32.06 -17.44 -12.56
C HIS A 308 -31.96 -16.44 -11.39
N ASP A 309 -31.56 -16.89 -10.21
CA ASP A 309 -31.46 -16.05 -9.01
C ASP A 309 -30.43 -14.93 -9.19
N ALA A 310 -29.32 -15.18 -9.91
CA ALA A 310 -28.33 -14.16 -10.22
C ALA A 310 -28.86 -13.07 -11.16
N LEU A 311 -29.62 -13.46 -12.19
CA LEU A 311 -30.25 -12.51 -13.10
C LEU A 311 -31.29 -11.67 -12.36
N GLU A 312 -32.14 -12.28 -11.53
CA GLU A 312 -33.10 -11.56 -10.69
C GLU A 312 -32.40 -10.59 -9.73
N ARG A 313 -31.35 -11.05 -9.05
CA ARG A 313 -30.58 -10.21 -8.12
C ARG A 313 -29.92 -9.04 -8.85
N ALA A 314 -29.21 -9.28 -9.94
CA ALA A 314 -28.56 -8.25 -10.71
C ALA A 314 -29.56 -7.23 -11.29
N TRP A 315 -30.68 -7.72 -11.83
CA TRP A 315 -31.73 -6.88 -12.41
C TRP A 315 -32.39 -5.98 -11.36
N ASN A 316 -32.69 -6.53 -10.17
CA ASN A 316 -33.46 -5.83 -9.14
C ASN A 316 -32.60 -5.04 -8.12
N GLU A 317 -31.37 -5.47 -7.85
CA GLU A 317 -30.51 -4.87 -6.81
C GLU A 317 -29.35 -4.06 -7.39
N TRP A 318 -28.91 -4.35 -8.63
CA TRP A 318 -27.68 -3.79 -9.19
C TRP A 318 -27.93 -3.01 -10.50
N PRO A 319 -28.62 -1.85 -10.46
CA PRO A 319 -28.84 -1.02 -11.65
C PRO A 319 -27.53 -0.56 -12.33
N TRP A 320 -26.42 -0.60 -11.61
CA TRP A 320 -25.07 -0.29 -12.12
C TRP A 320 -24.42 -1.44 -12.93
N LEU A 321 -24.90 -2.68 -12.79
CA LEU A 321 -24.46 -3.83 -13.60
C LEU A 321 -25.28 -3.83 -14.89
N ARG A 322 -24.73 -3.35 -16.01
CA ARG A 322 -25.52 -3.06 -17.22
C ARG A 322 -25.66 -4.23 -18.19
N ALA A 323 -24.75 -5.21 -18.15
CA ALA A 323 -24.82 -6.40 -18.99
C ALA A 323 -24.23 -7.63 -18.27
N MET A 324 -24.71 -8.81 -18.64
CA MET A 324 -24.30 -10.11 -18.12
C MET A 324 -24.16 -11.14 -19.26
N GLY A 325 -22.95 -11.67 -19.46
CA GLY A 325 -22.64 -12.69 -20.45
C GLY A 325 -22.50 -14.06 -19.84
N TRP A 326 -23.28 -15.02 -20.31
CA TRP A 326 -23.08 -16.42 -19.93
C TRP A 326 -21.69 -16.91 -20.38
N VAL A 327 -21.04 -17.71 -19.52
CA VAL A 327 -19.59 -18.02 -19.61
C VAL A 327 -19.15 -18.52 -20.98
N ILE A 328 -19.90 -19.43 -21.61
CA ILE A 328 -19.62 -19.97 -22.95
C ILE A 328 -20.83 -20.75 -23.48
N ASP A 329 -21.13 -20.64 -24.78
CA ASP A 329 -22.12 -21.50 -25.46
C ASP A 329 -21.59 -22.93 -25.62
N ARG A 330 -20.46 -23.06 -26.33
CA ARG A 330 -19.70 -24.30 -26.52
C ARG A 330 -18.20 -24.00 -26.44
N PRO A 331 -17.44 -24.70 -25.59
CA PRO A 331 -15.99 -24.54 -25.53
C PRO A 331 -15.30 -25.26 -26.70
N ALA A 332 -14.11 -24.78 -27.08
CA ALA A 332 -13.25 -25.44 -28.06
C ALA A 332 -12.48 -26.65 -27.48
N GLU A 333 -12.42 -26.75 -26.14
CA GLU A 333 -11.75 -27.83 -25.42
C GLU A 333 -12.45 -29.19 -25.64
N ALA A 334 -11.71 -30.28 -25.40
CA ALA A 334 -12.25 -31.64 -25.49
C ALA A 334 -13.41 -31.87 -24.47
N PRO A 335 -14.46 -32.63 -24.83
CA PRO A 335 -15.51 -33.04 -23.89
C PRO A 335 -14.94 -33.63 -22.60
N GLY A 336 -15.49 -33.22 -21.47
CA GLY A 336 -15.01 -33.64 -20.15
C GLY A 336 -13.99 -32.71 -19.49
N MET A 337 -13.46 -31.72 -20.22
CA MET A 337 -12.68 -30.64 -19.61
C MET A 337 -13.57 -29.70 -18.79
N PRO A 338 -13.03 -29.04 -17.74
CA PRO A 338 -13.81 -28.17 -16.86
C PRO A 338 -14.67 -27.12 -17.58
N ALA A 339 -14.22 -26.56 -18.72
CA ALA A 339 -14.98 -25.57 -19.47
C ALA A 339 -16.36 -26.07 -19.96
N TRP A 340 -16.50 -27.37 -20.26
CA TRP A 340 -17.78 -27.98 -20.64
C TRP A 340 -18.84 -27.89 -19.54
N GLY A 341 -18.42 -27.68 -18.29
CA GLY A 341 -19.34 -27.48 -17.17
C GLY A 341 -20.16 -26.20 -17.27
N PHE A 342 -19.76 -25.26 -18.13
CA PHE A 342 -20.52 -24.05 -18.41
C PHE A 342 -21.30 -24.12 -19.74
N ALA A 343 -21.05 -25.11 -20.59
CA ALA A 343 -21.65 -25.16 -21.92
C ALA A 343 -23.20 -25.19 -21.85
N LEU A 344 -23.83 -24.43 -22.75
CA LEU A 344 -25.30 -24.37 -22.88
C LEU A 344 -25.87 -25.62 -23.55
N THR A 345 -25.03 -26.36 -24.27
CA THR A 345 -25.37 -27.63 -24.89
C THR A 345 -24.40 -28.70 -24.42
N GLU A 346 -24.91 -29.92 -24.22
CA GLU A 346 -24.07 -31.08 -23.98
C GLU A 346 -23.26 -31.43 -25.25
N PRO A 347 -22.17 -32.21 -25.14
CA PRO A 347 -21.42 -32.67 -26.30
C PRO A 347 -22.29 -33.37 -27.36
N ALA A 348 -23.35 -34.06 -26.93
CA ALA A 348 -24.33 -34.72 -27.79
C ALA A 348 -25.32 -33.76 -28.49
N GLY A 349 -25.24 -32.45 -28.24
CA GLY A 349 -26.10 -31.42 -28.85
C GLY A 349 -27.42 -31.15 -28.11
N THR A 350 -27.72 -31.89 -27.04
CA THR A 350 -28.91 -31.65 -26.23
C THR A 350 -28.76 -30.39 -25.36
N PRO A 351 -29.76 -29.52 -25.24
CA PRO A 351 -29.70 -28.36 -24.35
C PRO A 351 -29.50 -28.74 -22.89
N ALA A 352 -28.60 -28.05 -22.20
CA ALA A 352 -28.44 -28.18 -20.75
C ALA A 352 -29.58 -27.46 -20.00
N PRO A 353 -29.94 -27.85 -18.76
CA PRO A 353 -31.01 -27.20 -18.01
C PRO A 353 -30.86 -25.68 -17.86
N VAL A 354 -29.61 -25.19 -17.80
CA VAL A 354 -29.31 -23.77 -17.72
C VAL A 354 -29.69 -22.99 -18.99
N TYR A 355 -29.62 -23.61 -20.17
CA TYR A 355 -30.07 -22.99 -21.42
C TYR A 355 -31.56 -22.69 -21.38
N THR A 356 -32.36 -23.66 -20.91
CA THR A 356 -33.81 -23.48 -20.73
C THR A 356 -34.11 -22.39 -19.70
N ALA A 357 -33.39 -22.35 -18.57
CA ALA A 357 -33.58 -21.33 -17.55
C ALA A 357 -33.25 -19.91 -18.05
N LEU A 358 -32.14 -19.77 -18.80
CA LEU A 358 -31.75 -18.51 -19.44
C LEU A 358 -32.79 -18.04 -20.46
N SER A 359 -33.22 -18.93 -21.35
CA SER A 359 -34.21 -18.59 -22.38
C SER A 359 -35.56 -18.21 -21.78
N ALA A 360 -36.03 -18.95 -20.76
CA ALA A 360 -37.27 -18.62 -20.06
C ALA A 360 -37.19 -17.25 -19.35
N TRP A 361 -36.04 -16.93 -18.75
CA TRP A 361 -35.82 -15.60 -18.18
C TRP A 361 -35.87 -14.54 -19.29
N LEU A 362 -35.13 -14.72 -20.38
CA LEU A 362 -35.03 -13.75 -21.47
C LEU A 362 -36.36 -13.47 -22.18
N GLN A 363 -37.24 -14.46 -22.28
CA GLN A 363 -38.55 -14.31 -22.92
C GLN A 363 -39.60 -13.63 -22.04
N THR A 364 -39.32 -13.41 -20.76
CA THR A 364 -40.26 -12.77 -19.83
C THR A 364 -39.91 -11.29 -19.66
N PRO A 365 -40.76 -10.34 -20.10
CA PRO A 365 -40.52 -8.92 -19.88
C PRO A 365 -40.51 -8.59 -18.38
N ARG A 366 -39.56 -7.75 -17.95
CA ARG A 366 -39.44 -7.28 -16.57
C ARG A 366 -39.18 -5.79 -16.53
N PRO A 367 -39.86 -5.00 -15.68
CA PRO A 367 -39.46 -3.63 -15.42
C PRO A 367 -38.13 -3.62 -14.65
N ARG A 368 -37.24 -2.69 -14.98
CA ARG A 368 -35.97 -2.51 -14.26
C ARG A 368 -36.08 -1.37 -13.26
N PRO A 369 -35.75 -1.57 -11.97
CA PRO A 369 -35.77 -0.48 -11.01
C PRO A 369 -34.62 0.50 -11.24
N ASP A 370 -34.87 1.80 -11.02
CA ASP A 370 -33.85 2.85 -11.10
C ASP A 370 -32.89 2.81 -9.90
N VAL A 371 -33.37 2.36 -8.74
CA VAL A 371 -32.61 2.26 -7.49
C VAL A 371 -32.63 0.83 -6.99
N GLY A 372 -31.44 0.28 -6.73
CA GLY A 372 -31.30 -1.06 -6.18
C GLY A 372 -31.76 -1.14 -4.71
N LYS A 373 -32.29 -2.30 -4.32
CA LYS A 373 -32.67 -2.58 -2.92
C LYS A 373 -31.43 -2.59 -2.00
N VAL A 374 -31.59 -2.06 -0.79
CA VAL A 374 -30.56 -2.06 0.27
C VAL A 374 -31.19 -2.55 1.57
N THR A 375 -30.51 -3.43 2.29
CA THR A 375 -30.94 -3.96 3.59
C THR A 375 -30.00 -3.49 4.69
N ILE A 376 -30.56 -3.00 5.80
CA ILE A 376 -29.80 -2.49 6.96
C ILE A 376 -30.38 -3.10 8.24
N PRO A 377 -29.56 -3.76 9.10
CA PRO A 377 -30.01 -4.35 10.36
C PRO A 377 -30.17 -3.27 11.46
N LEU A 378 -31.19 -2.40 11.31
CA LEU A 378 -31.39 -1.23 12.18
C LEU A 378 -31.68 -1.59 13.64
N VAL A 379 -32.42 -2.68 13.88
CA VAL A 379 -32.78 -3.13 15.23
C VAL A 379 -31.53 -3.59 15.98
N GLU A 380 -30.68 -4.36 15.31
CA GLU A 380 -29.44 -4.89 15.85
C GLU A 380 -28.45 -3.76 16.16
N TRP A 381 -28.36 -2.75 15.28
CA TRP A 381 -27.60 -1.54 15.55
C TRP A 381 -28.11 -0.82 16.81
N ALA A 382 -29.43 -0.61 16.93
CA ALA A 382 -30.02 0.05 18.10
C ALA A 382 -29.71 -0.70 19.41
N VAL A 383 -29.86 -2.03 19.41
CA VAL A 383 -29.52 -2.89 20.56
C VAL A 383 -28.05 -2.76 20.93
N LEU A 384 -27.15 -2.78 19.93
CA LEU A 384 -25.71 -2.62 20.17
C LEU A 384 -25.37 -1.25 20.76
N TRP A 385 -25.96 -0.16 20.24
CA TRP A 385 -25.75 1.19 20.77
C TRP A 385 -26.18 1.31 22.23
N ILE A 386 -27.34 0.75 22.58
CA ILE A 386 -27.83 0.71 23.97
C ILE A 386 -26.86 -0.08 24.85
N ALA A 387 -26.40 -1.26 24.40
CA ALA A 387 -25.44 -2.08 25.14
C ALA A 387 -24.11 -1.36 25.36
N MET A 388 -23.59 -0.68 24.33
CA MET A 388 -22.37 0.12 24.42
C MET A 388 -22.54 1.30 25.38
N ALA A 389 -23.67 2.01 25.33
CA ALA A 389 -23.96 3.13 26.22
C ALA A 389 -24.03 2.67 27.69
N LEU A 390 -24.72 1.57 27.97
CA LEU A 390 -24.80 0.97 29.31
C LEU A 390 -23.42 0.52 29.82
N ALA A 391 -22.63 -0.15 28.97
CA ALA A 391 -21.27 -0.58 29.32
C ALA A 391 -20.35 0.61 29.59
N ALA A 392 -20.43 1.67 28.78
CA ALA A 392 -19.68 2.90 28.96
C ALA A 392 -20.08 3.63 30.24
N TRP A 393 -21.37 3.80 30.50
CA TRP A 393 -21.89 4.41 31.73
C TRP A 393 -21.43 3.63 32.96
N ARG A 394 -21.55 2.30 32.96
CA ARG A 394 -21.12 1.47 34.08
C ARG A 394 -19.60 1.45 34.25
N GLY A 395 -18.84 1.49 33.15
CA GLY A 395 -17.39 1.65 33.14
C GLY A 395 -16.93 2.97 33.76
N LEU A 396 -17.60 4.07 33.41
CA LEU A 396 -17.32 5.37 34.00
C LEU A 396 -17.63 5.39 35.49
N ALA A 397 -18.79 4.86 35.91
CA ALA A 397 -19.16 4.75 37.31
C ALA A 397 -18.15 3.89 38.11
N ALA A 398 -17.72 2.75 37.55
CA ALA A 398 -16.71 1.90 38.19
C ALA A 398 -15.36 2.62 38.30
N ALA A 399 -14.93 3.34 37.26
CA ALA A 399 -13.70 4.11 37.28
C ALA A 399 -13.73 5.26 38.31
N GLN A 400 -14.89 5.81 38.63
CA GLN A 400 -15.02 6.85 39.66
C GLN A 400 -14.87 6.31 41.10
N ILE A 401 -15.14 5.03 41.33
CA ILE A 401 -15.08 4.40 42.66
C ILE A 401 -13.64 3.97 43.00
N VAL A 402 -12.81 3.67 42.00
CA VAL A 402 -11.43 3.23 42.22
C VAL A 402 -10.56 4.40 42.69
N ASP A 403 -9.90 4.24 43.84
CA ASP A 403 -8.89 5.20 44.31
C ASP A 403 -7.58 5.05 43.52
N TRP A 404 -7.59 5.60 42.31
CA TRP A 404 -6.45 5.60 41.40
C TRP A 404 -5.22 6.27 42.02
N ARG A 405 -5.41 7.28 42.89
CA ARG A 405 -4.30 8.03 43.49
C ARG A 405 -3.56 7.17 44.49
N ALA A 406 -4.28 6.50 45.39
CA ALA A 406 -3.66 5.58 46.34
C ALA A 406 -2.95 4.43 45.62
N GLY A 407 -3.56 3.87 44.56
CA GLY A 407 -2.94 2.83 43.74
C GLY A 407 -1.61 3.28 43.09
N LEU A 408 -1.60 4.45 42.45
CA LEU A 408 -0.40 5.02 41.84
C LEU A 408 0.69 5.34 42.88
N GLN A 409 0.30 5.81 44.08
CA GLN A 409 1.25 6.10 45.15
C GLN A 409 1.89 4.83 45.70
N ARG A 410 1.10 3.77 45.96
CA ARG A 410 1.63 2.46 46.37
C ARG A 410 2.61 1.90 45.35
N TRP A 411 2.29 2.01 44.06
CA TRP A 411 3.19 1.59 42.98
C TRP A 411 4.52 2.33 43.01
N ARG A 412 4.48 3.67 43.14
CA ARG A 412 5.70 4.49 43.17
C ARG A 412 6.60 4.18 44.37
N CYS A 413 6.02 3.74 45.49
CA CYS A 413 6.76 3.30 46.67
C CYS A 413 7.23 1.84 46.61
N ALA A 414 6.79 1.05 45.61
CA ALA A 414 7.18 -0.34 45.49
C ALA A 414 8.69 -0.49 45.17
N PRO A 415 9.33 -1.58 45.61
CA PRO A 415 10.73 -1.86 45.28
C PRO A 415 11.00 -1.95 43.77
N TRP A 416 12.21 -1.61 43.35
CA TRP A 416 12.61 -1.61 41.92
C TRP A 416 12.41 -2.97 41.23
N TRP A 417 12.57 -4.09 41.94
CA TRP A 417 12.36 -5.42 41.38
C TRP A 417 10.89 -5.68 41.01
N VAL A 418 9.94 -5.09 41.75
CA VAL A 418 8.51 -5.15 41.41
C VAL A 418 8.25 -4.42 40.10
N HIS A 419 8.86 -3.24 39.92
CA HIS A 419 8.74 -2.48 38.68
C HIS A 419 9.31 -3.25 37.49
N LEU A 420 10.48 -3.86 37.66
CA LEU A 420 11.09 -4.68 36.61
C LEU A 420 10.24 -5.91 36.26
N LEU A 421 9.70 -6.61 37.25
CA LEU A 421 8.83 -7.76 36.99
C LEU A 421 7.55 -7.37 36.26
N ALA A 422 6.93 -6.23 36.58
CA ALA A 422 5.73 -5.79 35.88
C ALA A 422 6.00 -5.34 34.45
N TRP A 423 7.02 -4.51 34.21
CA TRP A 423 7.39 -4.10 32.86
C TRP A 423 7.89 -5.29 32.03
N GLY A 424 8.76 -6.13 32.60
CA GLY A 424 9.25 -7.34 31.93
C GLY A 424 8.13 -8.34 31.64
N GLY A 425 7.25 -8.58 32.60
CA GLY A 425 6.05 -9.40 32.44
C GLY A 425 5.13 -8.86 31.36
N LEU A 426 4.87 -7.55 31.33
CA LEU A 426 4.08 -6.91 30.28
C LEU A 426 4.73 -7.10 28.90
N VAL A 427 6.04 -6.89 28.77
CA VAL A 427 6.75 -7.08 27.49
C VAL A 427 6.65 -8.52 27.02
N ILE A 428 6.87 -9.50 27.90
CA ILE A 428 6.80 -10.94 27.56
C ILE A 428 5.38 -11.32 27.16
N VAL A 429 4.38 -10.98 27.96
CA VAL A 429 2.98 -11.30 27.67
C VAL A 429 2.53 -10.62 26.38
N TYR A 430 2.88 -9.34 26.18
CA TYR A 430 2.57 -8.62 24.95
C TYR A 430 3.24 -9.25 23.73
N TYR A 431 4.51 -9.64 23.83
CA TYR A 431 5.22 -10.32 22.75
C TYR A 431 4.51 -11.61 22.34
N LEU A 432 4.13 -12.45 23.31
CA LEU A 432 3.44 -13.73 23.09
C LEU A 432 1.95 -13.59 22.73
N ALA A 433 1.32 -12.46 23.05
CA ALA A 433 -0.11 -12.26 22.82
C ALA A 433 -0.44 -12.19 21.32
N THR A 434 -1.22 -13.15 20.84
CA THR A 434 -1.82 -13.16 19.49
C THR A 434 -3.32 -12.85 19.53
N PHE A 435 -3.96 -13.07 20.68
CA PHE A 435 -5.40 -12.85 20.86
C PHE A 435 -5.72 -11.36 21.08
N PRO A 436 -6.56 -10.71 20.23
CA PRO A 436 -6.81 -9.26 20.32
C PRO A 436 -7.27 -8.74 21.70
N PRO A 437 -8.17 -9.42 22.43
CA PRO A 437 -8.52 -9.00 23.79
C PRO A 437 -7.36 -9.07 24.79
N LEU A 438 -6.44 -10.03 24.66
CA LEU A 438 -5.24 -10.07 25.53
C LEU A 438 -4.29 -8.92 25.19
N ILE A 439 -4.15 -8.59 23.91
CA ILE A 439 -3.36 -7.44 23.44
C ILE A 439 -3.94 -6.13 24.02
N GLY A 440 -5.26 -5.95 23.97
CA GLY A 440 -5.89 -4.77 24.56
C GLY A 440 -5.78 -4.71 26.09
N LEU A 441 -5.79 -5.85 26.81
CA LEU A 441 -5.46 -5.88 28.24
C LEU A 441 -4.01 -5.44 28.50
N CYS A 442 -3.06 -5.88 27.67
CA CYS A 442 -1.67 -5.42 27.75
C CYS A 442 -1.60 -3.91 27.55
N TRP A 443 -2.36 -3.33 26.62
CA TRP A 443 -2.42 -1.89 26.44
C TRP A 443 -3.03 -1.14 27.62
N LEU A 444 -4.08 -1.67 28.26
CA LEU A 444 -4.64 -1.08 29.48
C LEU A 444 -3.64 -1.13 30.63
N ALA A 445 -2.92 -2.25 30.78
CA ALA A 445 -1.82 -2.37 31.75
C ALA A 445 -0.68 -1.37 31.43
N ALA A 446 -0.33 -1.21 30.15
CA ALA A 446 0.65 -0.24 29.70
C ALA A 446 0.20 1.20 30.01
N VAL A 447 -1.06 1.56 29.78
CA VAL A 447 -1.62 2.89 30.12
C VAL A 447 -1.44 3.16 31.61
N TRP A 448 -1.78 2.20 32.47
CA TRP A 448 -1.62 2.36 33.91
C TRP A 448 -0.15 2.50 34.33
N LEU A 449 0.74 1.66 33.78
CA LEU A 449 2.18 1.74 34.06
C LEU A 449 2.79 3.05 33.53
N CYS A 450 2.39 3.52 32.36
CA CYS A 450 2.79 4.80 31.78
C CYS A 450 2.28 5.99 32.61
N LEU A 451 1.09 5.91 33.19
CA LEU A 451 0.60 6.92 34.15
C LEU A 451 1.42 6.91 35.45
N ALA A 452 1.84 5.74 35.91
CA ALA A 452 2.58 5.57 37.16
C ALA A 452 4.06 5.99 37.03
N GLN A 453 4.72 5.57 35.94
CA GLN A 453 6.13 5.79 35.59
C GLN A 453 6.27 6.31 34.14
N PRO A 454 5.82 7.55 33.86
CA PRO A 454 5.78 8.08 32.49
C PRO A 454 7.14 8.13 31.81
N GLN A 455 8.21 8.40 32.57
CA GLN A 455 9.55 8.41 32.00
C GLN A 455 10.00 7.02 31.53
N VAL A 456 9.67 5.96 32.27
CA VAL A 456 10.01 4.58 31.88
C VAL A 456 9.25 4.18 30.62
N GLY A 457 7.94 4.46 30.57
CA GLY A 457 7.13 4.23 29.38
C GLY A 457 7.67 4.98 28.16
N LEU A 458 8.09 6.24 28.34
CA LEU A 458 8.73 7.02 27.27
C LEU A 458 10.05 6.39 26.81
N TRP A 459 10.95 6.03 27.73
CA TRP A 459 12.22 5.40 27.34
C TRP A 459 12.01 4.08 26.60
N LEU A 460 11.04 3.26 27.01
CA LEU A 460 10.69 2.04 26.29
C LEU A 460 10.13 2.35 24.89
N ALA A 461 9.25 3.34 24.77
CA ALA A 461 8.73 3.77 23.47
C ALA A 461 9.86 4.20 22.51
N LEU A 462 10.83 4.97 23.02
CA LEU A 462 11.98 5.44 22.25
C LEU A 462 12.96 4.31 21.88
N ALA A 463 13.18 3.35 22.77
CA ALA A 463 14.03 2.20 22.50
C ALA A 463 13.40 1.20 21.50
N LEU A 464 12.06 1.18 21.41
CA LEU A 464 11.31 0.30 20.54
C LEU A 464 10.96 0.90 19.17
N ILE A 465 11.41 2.12 18.86
CA ILE A 465 11.24 2.75 17.55
C ILE A 465 11.69 1.85 16.37
N PRO A 466 12.87 1.18 16.39
CA PRO A 466 13.35 0.43 15.22
C PRO A 466 12.58 -0.87 14.99
N PHE A 467 11.72 -1.29 15.92
CA PHE A 467 10.93 -2.50 15.82
C PHE A 467 9.57 -2.26 15.15
N TYR A 468 9.51 -1.31 14.22
CA TYR A 468 8.26 -0.90 13.56
C TYR A 468 7.58 -2.07 12.84
N PHE A 469 8.35 -2.91 12.14
CA PHE A 469 7.86 -4.07 11.39
C PHE A 469 7.52 -5.28 12.27
N GLN A 470 7.90 -5.27 13.54
CA GLN A 470 7.47 -6.28 14.53
C GLN A 470 6.18 -5.82 15.23
N HIS A 471 5.22 -5.36 14.43
CA HIS A 471 3.94 -4.84 14.89
C HIS A 471 2.94 -5.95 15.25
N LYS A 472 1.95 -5.62 16.07
CA LYS A 472 0.76 -6.47 16.26
C LYS A 472 -0.24 -6.22 15.15
N GLU A 473 -0.80 -7.29 14.58
CA GLU A 473 -1.91 -7.21 13.63
C GLU A 473 -3.19 -7.56 14.38
N LEU A 474 -4.15 -6.63 14.35
CA LEU A 474 -5.46 -6.81 14.97
C LEU A 474 -6.50 -6.93 13.86
N GLU A 475 -6.95 -8.15 13.62
CA GLU A 475 -8.06 -8.43 12.72
C GLU A 475 -9.39 -8.06 13.40
N LEU A 476 -9.93 -6.92 13.00
CA LEU A 476 -11.23 -6.41 13.42
C LEU A 476 -12.24 -6.60 12.29
N VAL A 477 -12.70 -7.85 12.16
CA VAL A 477 -13.71 -8.28 11.16
C VAL A 477 -13.24 -8.06 9.72
N ASN A 478 -13.34 -6.84 9.17
CA ASN A 478 -12.92 -6.50 7.81
C ASN A 478 -11.70 -5.56 7.77
N TRP A 479 -11.19 -5.17 8.93
CA TRP A 479 -10.09 -4.22 9.05
C TRP A 479 -8.91 -4.89 9.74
N VAL A 480 -7.72 -4.73 9.18
CA VAL A 480 -6.48 -5.13 9.85
C VAL A 480 -5.81 -3.86 10.35
N LEU A 481 -5.71 -3.73 11.67
CA LEU A 481 -4.98 -2.64 12.29
C LEU A 481 -3.59 -3.14 12.69
N THR A 482 -2.55 -2.63 12.03
CA THR A 482 -1.17 -2.91 12.41
C THR A 482 -0.69 -1.89 13.44
N VAL A 483 -0.21 -2.33 14.60
CA VAL A 483 0.21 -1.44 15.69
C VAL A 483 1.64 -1.75 16.09
N PRO A 484 2.60 -0.91 15.66
CA PRO A 484 3.98 -1.01 16.08
C PRO A 484 4.13 -0.84 17.61
N PRO A 485 5.12 -1.48 18.25
CA PRO A 485 5.28 -1.44 19.70
C PRO A 485 5.52 -0.02 20.24
N ALA A 486 6.32 0.80 19.54
CA ALA A 486 6.52 2.20 19.91
C ALA A 486 5.23 3.02 19.81
N HIS A 487 4.40 2.79 18.78
CA HIS A 487 3.12 3.47 18.61
C HIS A 487 2.15 3.09 19.74
N ALA A 488 2.08 1.80 20.09
CA ALA A 488 1.27 1.32 21.21
C ALA A 488 1.65 2.01 22.53
N LEU A 489 2.95 2.13 22.83
CA LEU A 489 3.41 2.81 24.04
C LEU A 489 3.17 4.32 24.01
N LEU A 490 3.31 4.98 22.85
CA LEU A 490 2.97 6.41 22.72
C LEU A 490 1.48 6.66 22.97
N MET A 491 0.60 5.80 22.46
CA MET A 491 -0.82 5.85 22.76
C MET A 491 -1.09 5.61 24.26
N ALA A 492 -0.38 4.66 24.88
CA ALA A 492 -0.47 4.41 26.31
C ALA A 492 0.04 5.58 27.18
N LEU A 493 0.97 6.39 26.66
CA LEU A 493 1.52 7.58 27.33
C LEU A 493 0.59 8.80 27.26
N LEU A 494 -0.39 8.82 26.34
CA LEU A 494 -1.24 9.99 26.10
C LEU A 494 -1.90 10.55 27.39
N PRO A 495 -2.48 9.72 28.29
CA PRO A 495 -3.01 10.22 29.56
C PRO A 495 -1.95 10.89 30.44
N ALA A 496 -0.73 10.34 30.48
CA ALA A 496 0.35 10.91 31.29
C ALA A 496 0.84 12.24 30.71
N VAL A 497 0.93 12.34 29.38
CA VAL A 497 1.22 13.59 28.65
C VAL A 497 0.15 14.65 28.95
N MET A 498 -1.14 14.31 28.89
CA MET A 498 -2.22 15.25 29.21
C MET A 498 -2.14 15.76 30.65
N VAL A 499 -1.85 14.88 31.62
CA VAL A 499 -1.66 15.26 33.03
C VAL A 499 -0.46 16.22 33.17
N ALA A 500 0.66 15.92 32.50
CA ALA A 500 1.84 16.78 32.50
C ALA A 500 1.55 18.16 31.91
N ILE A 501 0.83 18.24 30.78
CA ILE A 501 0.41 19.51 30.16
C ILE A 501 -0.46 20.33 31.12
N ARG A 502 -1.46 19.70 31.76
CA ARG A 502 -2.34 20.38 32.74
C ARG A 502 -1.57 20.88 33.96
N ARG A 503 -0.58 20.13 34.44
CA ARG A 503 0.30 20.55 35.55
C ARG A 503 1.20 21.72 35.16
N ASN A 504 1.81 21.66 33.98
CA ASN A 504 2.73 22.70 33.49
C ASN A 504 2.00 24.02 33.15
N ARG A 505 0.75 23.96 32.64
CA ARG A 505 -0.08 25.18 32.45
C ARG A 505 -0.33 25.97 33.74
N ARG A 506 -0.27 25.31 34.90
CA ARG A 506 -0.42 25.97 36.21
C ARG A 506 0.90 26.57 36.72
N SER A 507 2.03 26.29 36.07
CA SER A 507 3.33 26.87 36.39
C SER A 507 3.67 28.01 35.42
N SER A 508 4.09 29.16 35.94
CA SER A 508 4.38 30.39 35.16
C SER A 508 5.57 30.31 34.18
N HIS A 509 6.18 29.14 33.98
CA HIS A 509 7.53 29.02 33.39
C HIS A 509 7.64 28.28 32.05
N SER A 510 6.54 27.96 31.35
CA SER A 510 6.65 27.26 30.06
C SER A 510 6.62 28.23 28.86
N ASN A 511 7.68 29.00 28.64
CA ASN A 511 7.83 29.72 27.37
C ASN A 511 8.05 28.70 26.25
N LEU A 512 7.09 28.63 25.32
CA LEU A 512 7.20 27.89 24.07
C LEU A 512 7.96 28.74 23.07
N TYR A 513 9.11 28.27 22.62
CA TYR A 513 9.80 28.95 21.54
C TYR A 513 9.20 28.56 20.19
N TRP A 514 9.10 29.53 19.27
CA TRP A 514 8.54 29.28 17.92
C TRP A 514 9.29 28.16 17.20
N TRP A 515 10.61 28.05 17.41
CA TRP A 515 11.42 27.00 16.80
C TRP A 515 11.10 25.61 17.33
N GLU A 516 10.52 25.44 18.53
CA GLU A 516 10.08 24.11 18.98
C GLU A 516 8.84 23.63 18.22
N LEU A 517 8.01 24.56 17.75
CA LEU A 517 6.68 24.29 17.19
C LEU A 517 6.70 24.02 15.69
N VAL A 518 7.83 24.25 15.00
CA VAL A 518 7.90 24.10 13.54
C VAL A 518 7.46 22.72 13.03
N PRO A 519 7.79 21.57 13.67
CA PRO A 519 7.29 20.27 13.22
C PRO A 519 5.76 20.16 13.23
N VAL A 520 5.07 20.87 14.13
CA VAL A 520 3.60 20.83 14.25
C VAL A 520 2.92 21.33 12.97
N LEU A 521 3.59 22.18 12.19
CA LEU A 521 3.09 22.65 10.89
C LEU A 521 2.90 21.51 9.87
N LEU A 522 3.51 20.34 10.06
CA LEU A 522 3.23 19.17 9.22
C LEU A 522 1.78 18.71 9.30
N LEU A 523 1.09 18.91 10.43
CA LEU A 523 -0.29 18.47 10.60
C LEU A 523 -1.24 19.19 9.61
N PRO A 524 -1.32 20.54 9.58
CA PRO A 524 -2.14 21.23 8.59
C PRO A 524 -1.66 21.00 7.16
N LEU A 525 -0.34 20.90 6.90
CA LEU A 525 0.17 20.56 5.56
C LEU A 525 -0.32 19.19 5.08
N THR A 526 -0.34 18.21 5.97
CA THR A 526 -0.84 16.86 5.68
C THR A 526 -2.35 16.88 5.42
N LEU A 527 -3.11 17.61 6.23
CA LEU A 527 -4.55 17.77 6.00
C LEU A 527 -4.84 18.45 4.66
N LEU A 528 -4.05 19.45 4.27
CA LEU A 528 -4.16 20.10 2.95
C LEU A 528 -3.84 19.14 1.81
N SER A 529 -2.82 18.28 1.97
CA SER A 529 -2.44 17.30 0.93
C SER A 529 -3.49 16.20 0.71
N ALA A 530 -4.42 16.00 1.65
CA ALA A 530 -5.48 15.00 1.54
C ALA A 530 -6.38 15.20 0.32
N VAL A 531 -6.47 16.44 -0.21
CA VAL A 531 -7.25 16.75 -1.42
C VAL A 531 -6.73 16.02 -2.67
N ASN A 532 -5.46 15.63 -2.66
CA ASN A 532 -4.79 14.93 -3.75
C ASN A 532 -4.54 13.44 -3.44
N ALA A 533 -4.99 12.95 -2.28
CA ALA A 533 -4.78 11.57 -1.87
C ALA A 533 -5.70 10.63 -2.66
N TRP A 534 -5.11 9.77 -3.50
CA TRP A 534 -5.87 8.80 -4.28
C TRP A 534 -6.40 7.63 -3.42
N ASN A 535 -5.55 7.07 -2.55
CA ASN A 535 -5.93 5.97 -1.65
C ASN A 535 -6.11 6.47 -0.21
N GLY A 536 -7.36 6.66 0.22
CA GLY A 536 -7.69 7.14 1.56
C GLY A 536 -7.08 6.30 2.71
N PRO A 537 -7.20 4.97 2.71
CA PRO A 537 -6.57 4.12 3.73
C PRO A 537 -5.04 4.24 3.81
N ALA A 538 -4.35 4.27 2.66
CA ALA A 538 -2.90 4.44 2.61
C ALA A 538 -2.48 5.84 3.10
N PHE A 539 -3.23 6.88 2.72
CA PHE A 539 -3.03 8.24 3.23
C PHE A 539 -3.22 8.32 4.73
N ALA A 540 -4.30 7.74 5.26
CA ALA A 540 -4.57 7.73 6.70
C ALA A 540 -3.45 7.01 7.48
N ARG A 541 -2.96 5.90 6.91
CA ARG A 541 -1.81 5.17 7.48
C ARG A 541 -0.54 6.00 7.43
N GLY A 542 -0.24 6.60 6.28
CA GLY A 542 0.92 7.50 6.12
C GLY A 542 0.86 8.69 7.06
N ALA A 543 -0.31 9.31 7.24
CA ALA A 543 -0.49 10.42 8.18
C ALA A 543 -0.28 9.96 9.63
N LEU A 544 -0.75 8.77 10.00
CA LEU A 544 -0.52 8.20 11.33
C LEU A 544 0.98 8.00 11.59
N ASP A 545 1.65 7.30 10.68
CA ASP A 545 3.01 6.81 10.86
C ASP A 545 4.09 7.87 10.65
N LEU A 546 3.89 8.77 9.67
CA LEU A 546 4.89 9.74 9.25
C LEU A 546 4.69 11.11 9.88
N VAL A 547 3.53 11.38 10.51
CA VAL A 547 3.20 12.70 11.07
C VAL A 547 2.68 12.60 12.50
N ILE A 548 1.56 11.91 12.73
CA ILE A 548 0.89 11.91 14.04
C ILE A 548 1.76 11.23 15.11
N ALA A 549 2.27 10.03 14.84
CA ALA A 549 3.10 9.31 15.80
C ALA A 549 4.44 10.02 16.07
N PRO A 550 5.18 10.53 15.06
CA PRO A 550 6.34 11.37 15.29
C PRO A 550 6.04 12.63 16.12
N LEU A 551 4.93 13.33 15.85
CA LEU A 551 4.53 14.50 16.65
C LEU A 551 4.11 14.12 18.08
N ALA A 552 3.47 12.96 18.27
CA ALA A 552 3.16 12.44 19.59
C ALA A 552 4.45 12.10 20.37
N ALA A 553 5.45 11.52 19.71
CA ALA A 553 6.76 11.25 20.30
C ALA A 553 7.48 12.55 20.70
N TRP A 554 7.50 13.55 19.81
CA TRP A 554 8.03 14.89 20.11
C TRP A 554 7.31 15.51 21.32
N LEU A 555 5.98 15.49 21.35
CA LEU A 555 5.19 16.05 22.44
C LEU A 555 5.46 15.32 23.76
N ALA A 556 5.57 13.99 23.73
CA ALA A 556 5.88 13.18 24.90
C ALA A 556 7.28 13.50 25.44
N VAL A 557 8.31 13.58 24.59
CA VAL A 557 9.66 14.02 25.02
C VAL A 557 9.59 15.41 25.63
N ARG A 558 8.98 16.38 24.94
CA ARG A 558 8.90 17.76 25.40
C ARG A 558 8.22 17.89 26.77
N THR A 559 7.16 17.14 27.00
CA THR A 559 6.31 17.29 28.20
C THR A 559 6.77 16.44 29.37
N LEU A 560 7.32 15.25 29.12
CA LEU A 560 7.70 14.28 30.14
C LEU A 560 9.19 14.34 30.50
N THR A 561 10.00 15.13 29.79
CA THR A 561 11.42 15.36 30.11
C THR A 561 11.70 16.82 30.44
N THR A 562 11.42 17.18 31.69
CA THR A 562 11.52 18.57 32.16
C THR A 562 12.92 18.90 32.68
N THR A 563 13.69 17.90 33.13
CA THR A 563 15.06 18.10 33.62
C THR A 563 16.12 17.69 32.58
N PRO A 564 17.35 18.24 32.67
CA PRO A 564 18.46 17.81 31.82
C PRO A 564 18.76 16.30 31.95
N GLU A 565 18.65 15.73 33.15
CA GLU A 565 18.87 14.31 33.41
C GLU A 565 17.82 13.45 32.71
N GLU A 566 16.54 13.82 32.76
CA GLU A 566 15.46 13.11 32.06
C GLU A 566 15.67 13.13 30.55
N ARG A 567 16.09 14.27 29.99
CA ARG A 567 16.43 14.39 28.56
C ARG A 567 17.65 13.56 28.18
N SER A 568 18.67 13.52 29.05
CA SER A 568 19.82 12.62 28.86
C SER A 568 19.39 11.15 28.84
N ARG A 569 18.41 10.75 29.66
CA ARG A 569 17.88 9.37 29.63
C ARG A 569 17.05 9.09 28.38
N ALA A 570 16.28 10.06 27.88
CA ALA A 570 15.60 9.92 26.59
C ALA A 570 16.58 9.80 25.40
N LEU A 571 17.67 10.58 25.42
CA LEU A 571 18.79 10.41 24.47
C LEU A 571 19.38 8.98 24.54
N TRP A 572 19.60 8.48 25.76
CA TRP A 572 20.08 7.10 25.95
C TRP A 572 19.08 6.06 25.46
N ALA A 573 17.78 6.28 25.63
CA ALA A 573 16.76 5.36 25.13
C ALA A 573 16.81 5.22 23.59
N LEU A 574 16.99 6.33 22.86
CA LEU A 574 17.24 6.29 21.41
C LEU A 574 18.51 5.48 21.08
N CYS A 575 19.59 5.70 21.82
CA CYS A 575 20.84 4.96 21.65
C CYS A 575 20.66 3.45 21.88
N VAL A 576 19.91 3.07 22.91
CA VAL A 576 19.56 1.67 23.21
C VAL A 576 18.80 1.05 22.05
N GLY A 577 17.86 1.77 21.41
CA GLY A 577 17.22 1.31 20.19
C GLY A 577 18.24 0.96 19.10
N GLY A 578 19.25 1.82 18.88
CA GLY A 578 20.34 1.55 17.93
C GLY A 578 21.21 0.35 18.32
N MET A 579 21.50 0.18 19.61
CA MET A 579 22.23 -0.98 20.11
C MET A 579 21.44 -2.28 19.92
N LEU A 580 20.13 -2.27 20.16
CA LEU A 580 19.27 -3.43 19.93
C LEU A 580 19.18 -3.78 18.44
N THR A 581 19.04 -2.77 17.57
CA THR A 581 19.11 -2.92 16.11
C THR A 581 20.40 -3.58 15.67
N ALA A 582 21.54 -3.09 16.17
CA ALA A 582 22.86 -3.64 15.86
C ALA A 582 23.01 -5.08 16.37
N PHE A 583 22.54 -5.35 17.59
CA PHE A 583 22.59 -6.69 18.17
C PHE A 583 21.78 -7.70 17.36
N VAL A 584 20.51 -7.40 17.05
CA VAL A 584 19.64 -8.26 16.23
C VAL A 584 20.28 -8.51 14.86
N GLY A 585 20.75 -7.46 14.20
CA GLY A 585 21.38 -7.58 12.89
C GLY A 585 22.67 -8.42 12.92
N LEU A 586 23.54 -8.24 13.92
CA LEU A 586 24.77 -9.01 14.06
C LEU A 586 24.47 -10.49 14.34
N VAL A 587 23.51 -10.79 15.21
CA VAL A 587 23.11 -12.18 15.51
C VAL A 587 22.54 -12.85 14.26
N ASN A 588 21.67 -12.17 13.51
CA ASN A 588 21.10 -12.70 12.27
C ASN A 588 22.18 -12.93 11.21
N TRP A 589 23.07 -11.95 11.02
CA TRP A 589 24.17 -12.04 10.08
C TRP A 589 25.13 -13.20 10.40
N LEU A 590 25.49 -13.39 11.68
CA LEU A 590 26.29 -14.53 12.14
C LEU A 590 25.62 -15.89 11.93
N ARG A 591 24.29 -15.93 11.79
CA ARG A 591 23.51 -17.14 11.46
C ARG A 591 23.37 -17.36 9.96
N GLY A 592 24.05 -16.58 9.11
CA GLY A 592 23.92 -16.64 7.66
C GLY A 592 22.65 -15.98 7.13
N GLN A 593 21.92 -15.22 7.95
CA GLN A 593 20.74 -14.46 7.52
C GLN A 593 21.14 -13.06 7.08
N GLY A 594 20.48 -12.49 6.07
CA GLY A 594 20.79 -11.17 5.54
C GLY A 594 20.20 -10.97 4.15
N ALA A 595 20.48 -9.82 3.54
CA ALA A 595 20.13 -9.59 2.15
C ALA A 595 21.36 -9.84 1.27
N GLU A 596 21.24 -10.72 0.29
CA GLU A 596 22.26 -10.90 -0.73
C GLU A 596 22.11 -9.79 -1.77
N VAL A 597 23.12 -8.92 -1.86
CA VAL A 597 23.11 -7.79 -2.81
C VAL A 597 24.46 -7.74 -3.51
N ASP A 598 24.44 -7.93 -4.83
CA ASP A 598 25.61 -8.06 -5.69
C ASP A 598 26.60 -9.13 -5.18
N GLY A 599 26.08 -10.32 -4.85
CA GLY A 599 26.88 -11.48 -4.41
C GLY A 599 27.52 -11.36 -3.03
N ILE A 600 27.15 -10.35 -2.23
CA ILE A 600 27.67 -10.15 -0.87
C ILE A 600 26.50 -10.14 0.11
N GLN A 601 26.61 -10.95 1.16
CA GLN A 601 25.66 -10.97 2.27
C GLN A 601 25.79 -9.71 3.12
N ARG A 602 24.74 -8.87 3.11
CA ARG A 602 24.66 -7.63 3.88
C ARG A 602 23.82 -7.82 5.15
N LEU A 603 24.26 -7.20 6.23
CA LEU A 603 23.54 -7.20 7.50
C LEU A 603 22.22 -6.44 7.38
N VAL A 604 21.15 -7.07 7.83
CA VAL A 604 19.82 -6.49 7.99
C VAL A 604 19.39 -6.66 9.44
N GLY A 605 19.01 -5.55 10.09
CA GLY A 605 18.50 -5.56 11.46
C GLY A 605 17.00 -5.92 11.49
N PRO A 606 16.20 -5.28 12.36
CA PRO A 606 14.75 -5.47 12.41
C PRO A 606 13.98 -4.81 11.23
N HIS A 607 14.70 -4.22 10.26
CA HIS A 607 14.14 -3.48 9.12
C HIS A 607 14.06 -4.38 7.86
N PHE A 608 13.46 -3.87 6.77
CA PHE A 608 13.30 -4.65 5.53
C PHE A 608 14.51 -4.60 4.58
N SER A 609 15.48 -3.69 4.80
CA SER A 609 16.67 -3.59 3.94
C SER A 609 17.95 -3.22 4.71
N PRO A 610 19.14 -3.50 4.13
CA PRO A 610 20.41 -3.06 4.70
C PRO A 610 20.51 -1.54 4.81
N ASN A 611 20.02 -0.80 3.80
CA ASN A 611 20.08 0.66 3.81
C ASN A 611 19.18 1.27 4.88
N HIS A 612 17.97 0.73 5.08
CA HIS A 612 17.09 1.15 6.16
C HIS A 612 17.73 0.90 7.53
N THR A 613 18.34 -0.27 7.71
CA THR A 613 19.10 -0.56 8.94
C THR A 613 20.22 0.45 9.16
N ALA A 614 20.97 0.80 8.10
CA ALA A 614 22.04 1.76 8.18
C ALA A 614 21.56 3.19 8.52
N LEU A 615 20.45 3.63 7.91
CA LEU A 615 19.78 4.91 8.23
C LEU A 615 19.49 5.02 9.73
N TYR A 616 19.00 3.95 10.37
CA TYR A 616 18.73 3.98 11.80
C TYR A 616 20.02 3.98 12.65
N LEU A 617 20.99 3.13 12.30
CA LEU A 617 22.22 2.94 13.06
C LEU A 617 23.13 4.18 13.05
N GLU A 618 23.33 4.82 11.90
CA GLU A 618 24.21 6.00 11.78
C GLU A 618 23.75 7.15 12.68
N ARG A 619 22.44 7.39 12.73
CA ARG A 619 21.79 8.41 13.55
C ARG A 619 22.01 8.13 15.04
N SER A 620 21.79 6.86 15.41
CA SER A 620 21.91 6.37 16.78
C SER A 620 23.36 6.37 17.28
N LEU A 621 24.34 6.17 16.39
CA LEU A 621 25.76 6.25 16.70
C LEU A 621 26.17 7.62 17.23
N PHE A 622 25.75 8.71 16.58
CA PHE A 622 26.09 10.07 17.04
C PHE A 622 25.39 10.45 18.34
N VAL A 623 24.16 10.00 18.52
CA VAL A 623 23.43 10.10 19.80
C VAL A 623 24.18 9.33 20.91
N GLY A 624 24.71 8.16 20.60
CA GLY A 624 25.54 7.37 21.51
C GLY A 624 26.88 8.02 21.87
N LEU A 625 27.55 8.66 20.91
CA LEU A 625 28.78 9.44 21.16
C LEU A 625 28.52 10.63 22.08
N ALA A 626 27.40 11.34 21.90
CA ALA A 626 26.97 12.38 22.83
C ALA A 626 26.68 11.82 24.23
N GLY A 627 25.97 10.69 24.32
CA GLY A 627 25.71 9.98 25.58
C GLY A 627 27.01 9.60 26.30
N TRP A 628 28.00 9.09 25.58
CA TRP A 628 29.31 8.74 26.12
C TRP A 628 30.02 9.92 26.80
N ALA A 629 29.84 11.14 26.28
CA ALA A 629 30.36 12.36 26.90
C ALA A 629 29.64 12.74 28.21
N LEU A 630 28.41 12.25 28.42
CA LEU A 630 27.57 12.52 29.58
C LEU A 630 27.67 11.45 30.68
N ILE A 631 28.26 10.28 30.39
CA ILE A 631 28.30 9.17 31.35
C ILE A 631 29.56 9.18 32.24
N GLY A 632 29.40 8.69 33.47
CA GLY A 632 30.48 8.55 34.45
C GLY A 632 31.54 7.53 34.03
N LYS A 633 32.78 7.70 34.51
CA LYS A 633 33.96 6.90 34.11
C LYS A 633 33.73 5.39 34.17
N ARG A 634 33.00 4.89 35.17
CA ARG A 634 32.73 3.45 35.38
C ARG A 634 32.06 2.76 34.19
N TRP A 635 31.21 3.46 33.44
CA TRP A 635 30.42 2.89 32.34
C TRP A 635 30.99 3.19 30.95
N ARG A 636 32.05 4.00 30.86
CA ARG A 636 32.58 4.48 29.57
C ARG A 636 33.11 3.36 28.69
N MET A 637 33.74 2.33 29.28
CA MET A 637 34.26 1.20 28.52
C MET A 637 33.11 0.32 27.98
N VAL A 638 32.10 0.03 28.80
CA VAL A 638 30.91 -0.74 28.37
C VAL A 638 30.21 -0.06 27.20
N VAL A 639 29.96 1.26 27.32
CA VAL A 639 29.38 2.04 26.23
C VAL A 639 30.28 2.04 25.01
N ALA A 640 31.60 2.21 25.16
CA ALA A 640 32.52 2.20 24.02
C ALA A 640 32.47 0.88 23.24
N VAL A 641 32.40 -0.26 23.93
CA VAL A 641 32.24 -1.58 23.30
C VAL A 641 30.90 -1.68 22.57
N ALA A 642 29.81 -1.19 23.16
CA ALA A 642 28.50 -1.19 22.53
C ALA A 642 28.44 -0.28 21.28
N LEU A 643 29.07 0.91 21.34
CA LEU A 643 29.21 1.80 20.18
C LEU A 643 30.09 1.18 19.08
N LEU A 644 31.13 0.43 19.45
CA LEU A 644 31.95 -0.31 18.50
C LEU A 644 31.12 -1.40 17.80
N GLY A 645 30.33 -2.18 18.57
CA GLY A 645 29.41 -3.16 17.99
C GLY A 645 28.40 -2.52 17.02
N MET A 646 27.87 -1.35 17.37
CA MET A 646 26.98 -0.58 16.49
C MET A 646 27.68 -0.08 15.22
N ALA A 647 28.92 0.40 15.33
CA ALA A 647 29.73 0.80 14.18
C ALA A 647 30.08 -0.39 13.28
N THR A 648 30.41 -1.55 13.85
CA THR A 648 30.63 -2.79 13.10
C THR A 648 29.37 -3.21 12.36
N ALA A 649 28.21 -3.21 13.02
CA ALA A 649 26.93 -3.51 12.39
C ALA A 649 26.64 -2.55 11.23
N LEU A 650 26.90 -1.25 11.41
CA LEU A 650 26.75 -0.24 10.37
C LEU A 650 27.63 -0.53 9.15
N VAL A 651 28.90 -0.90 9.35
CA VAL A 651 29.80 -1.30 8.25
C VAL A 651 29.30 -2.54 7.52
N LEU A 652 28.82 -3.54 8.25
CA LEU A 652 28.30 -4.80 7.68
C LEU A 652 27.00 -4.62 6.91
N THR A 653 26.27 -3.51 7.08
CA THR A 653 25.13 -3.19 6.20
C THR A 653 25.57 -2.98 4.74
N GLY A 654 26.83 -2.60 4.50
CA GLY A 654 27.33 -2.26 3.17
C GLY A 654 26.65 -1.04 2.54
N SER A 655 25.93 -0.22 3.32
CA SER A 655 25.25 0.98 2.80
C SER A 655 26.27 2.06 2.44
N ARG A 656 26.32 2.42 1.15
CA ARG A 656 27.19 3.47 0.63
C ARG A 656 26.81 4.85 1.15
N GLY A 657 25.51 5.14 1.19
CA GLY A 657 25.00 6.41 1.71
C GLY A 657 25.42 6.61 3.17
N ALA A 658 25.36 5.55 3.97
CA ALA A 658 25.83 5.60 5.36
C ALA A 658 27.35 5.83 5.47
N LEU A 659 28.15 5.05 4.76
CA LEU A 659 29.60 5.05 4.91
C LEU A 659 30.27 6.29 4.31
N PHE A 660 29.79 6.76 3.16
CA PHE A 660 30.45 7.82 2.38
C PHE A 660 29.81 9.20 2.50
N LEU A 661 28.52 9.27 2.87
CA LEU A 661 27.82 10.55 3.05
C LEU A 661 27.52 10.80 4.54
N ALA A 662 26.82 9.86 5.18
CA ALA A 662 26.31 10.06 6.53
C ALA A 662 27.41 10.14 7.60
N LEU A 663 28.32 9.17 7.64
CA LEU A 663 29.41 9.14 8.62
C LEU A 663 30.31 10.37 8.53
N PRO A 664 30.82 10.79 7.36
CA PRO A 664 31.62 12.00 7.24
C PRO A 664 30.89 13.26 7.69
N VAL A 665 29.63 13.46 7.26
CA VAL A 665 28.84 14.66 7.61
C VAL A 665 28.48 14.68 9.10
N GLY A 666 28.10 13.53 9.66
CA GLY A 666 27.80 13.41 11.09
C GLY A 666 29.05 13.63 11.95
N LEU A 667 30.20 13.06 11.56
CA LEU A 667 31.47 13.29 12.24
C LEU A 667 31.91 14.75 12.15
N ALA A 668 31.80 15.39 10.97
CA ALA A 668 32.11 16.81 10.80
C ALA A 668 31.22 17.68 11.70
N THR A 669 29.92 17.38 11.76
CA THR A 669 28.97 18.08 12.63
C THR A 669 29.35 17.90 14.10
N PHE A 670 29.53 16.66 14.56
CA PHE A 670 29.86 16.34 15.95
C PHE A 670 31.21 16.93 16.39
N THR A 671 32.22 16.86 15.52
CA THR A 671 33.55 17.45 15.76
C THR A 671 33.48 18.97 15.81
N GLY A 672 32.64 19.61 14.99
CA GLY A 672 32.36 21.06 15.07
C GLY A 672 31.88 21.49 16.46
N PHE A 673 30.93 20.75 17.04
CA PHE A 673 30.53 20.96 18.45
C PHE A 673 31.72 20.74 19.40
N LEU A 674 32.44 19.62 19.30
CA LEU A 674 33.59 19.34 20.18
C LEU A 674 34.64 20.47 20.17
N LEU A 675 34.97 20.99 18.98
CA LEU A 675 35.94 22.07 18.79
C LEU A 675 35.44 23.39 19.38
N TRP A 676 34.15 23.70 19.24
CA TRP A 676 33.53 24.87 19.88
C TRP A 676 33.70 24.83 21.40
N ARG A 677 33.49 23.65 22.00
CA ARG A 677 33.51 23.48 23.46
C ARG A 677 34.91 23.40 24.06
N ARG A 678 35.93 23.04 23.28
CA ARG A 678 37.33 22.94 23.72
C ARG A 678 38.26 23.73 22.80
N PRO A 679 38.30 25.07 22.88
CA PRO A 679 39.19 25.88 22.05
C PRO A 679 40.69 25.62 22.31
N ALA A 680 41.06 25.08 23.47
CA ALA A 680 42.43 24.60 23.74
C ALA A 680 42.79 23.35 22.90
N PHE A 681 41.82 22.47 22.64
CA PHE A 681 41.99 21.34 21.73
C PHE A 681 42.17 21.82 20.29
N VAL A 682 41.48 22.89 19.89
CA VAL A 682 41.69 23.55 18.58
C VAL A 682 43.13 24.07 18.45
N ARG A 683 43.66 24.72 19.50
CA ARG A 683 45.07 25.16 19.54
C ARG A 683 46.05 23.98 19.46
N TRP A 684 45.77 22.89 20.16
CA TRP A 684 46.54 21.64 20.10
C TRP A 684 46.48 20.96 18.72
N LEU A 685 45.31 20.92 18.08
CA LEU A 685 45.12 20.42 16.71
C LEU A 685 45.94 21.27 15.72
N ARG A 686 45.89 22.61 15.86
CA ARG A 686 46.68 23.55 15.04
C ARG A 686 48.18 23.30 15.16
N MET A 687 48.66 22.98 16.37
CA MET A 687 50.06 22.61 16.63
C MET A 687 50.44 21.27 15.98
N ARG A 688 49.49 20.34 15.83
CA ARG A 688 49.68 19.03 15.19
C ARG A 688 49.13 18.96 13.75
N ARG A 689 49.03 20.11 13.05
CA ARG A 689 48.47 20.19 11.68
C ARG A 689 49.05 19.18 10.70
N ARG A 690 50.33 18.82 10.82
CA ARG A 690 51.00 17.82 9.96
C ARG A 690 50.45 16.42 10.19
N LEU A 691 50.20 16.05 11.45
CA LEU A 691 49.64 14.76 11.81
C LEU A 691 48.19 14.63 11.29
N LEU A 692 47.38 15.67 11.47
CA LEU A 692 46.03 15.74 10.90
C LEU A 692 46.02 15.60 9.38
N LEU A 693 46.90 16.33 8.70
CA LEU A 693 47.00 16.28 7.24
C LEU A 693 47.36 14.85 6.80
N SER A 694 48.31 14.19 7.47
CA SER A 694 48.64 12.79 7.18
C SER A 694 47.50 11.82 7.47
N THR A 695 46.71 12.05 8.53
CA THR A 695 45.53 11.21 8.81
C THR A 695 44.42 11.44 7.78
N MET A 696 44.19 12.69 7.34
CA MET A 696 43.23 13.00 6.27
C MET A 696 43.67 12.43 4.93
N VAL A 697 44.96 12.48 4.60
CA VAL A 697 45.51 11.84 3.39
C VAL A 697 45.38 10.32 3.49
N LEU A 698 45.61 9.70 4.65
CA LEU A 698 45.41 8.26 4.83
C LEU A 698 43.93 7.87 4.72
N LEU A 699 43.01 8.65 5.32
CA LEU A 699 41.57 8.44 5.19
C LEU A 699 41.10 8.63 3.74
N ALA A 700 41.60 9.66 3.06
CA ALA A 700 41.34 9.87 1.64
C ALA A 700 41.92 8.72 0.80
N ALA A 701 43.13 8.23 1.10
CA ALA A 701 43.73 7.09 0.41
C ALA A 701 42.92 5.81 0.64
N LEU A 702 42.49 5.52 1.87
CA LEU A 702 41.61 4.40 2.21
C LEU A 702 40.24 4.53 1.52
N LEU A 703 39.68 5.73 1.48
CA LEU A 703 38.45 6.04 0.74
C LEU A 703 38.65 5.75 -0.75
N THR A 704 39.75 6.21 -1.34
CA THR A 704 40.08 6.02 -2.76
C THR A 704 40.32 4.54 -3.07
N LEU A 705 41.00 3.80 -2.20
CA LEU A 705 41.25 2.36 -2.33
C LEU A 705 39.94 1.56 -2.26
N ASN A 706 39.01 1.96 -1.38
CA ASN A 706 37.69 1.34 -1.27
C ASN A 706 36.81 1.67 -2.49
N LEU A 707 36.81 2.92 -2.96
CA LEU A 707 36.13 3.32 -4.20
C LEU A 707 36.67 2.56 -5.41
N PHE A 708 38.00 2.33 -5.47
CA PHE A 708 38.65 1.53 -6.49
C PHE A 708 38.24 0.04 -6.43
N TRP A 709 38.19 -0.56 -5.23
CA TRP A 709 37.66 -1.92 -5.06
C TRP A 709 36.21 -2.02 -5.55
N GLN A 710 35.40 -0.97 -5.39
CA GLN A 710 34.00 -0.95 -5.82
C GLN A 710 33.78 -0.49 -7.27
N GLN A 711 34.81 -0.41 -8.12
CA GLN A 711 34.74 0.16 -9.47
C GLN A 711 33.69 -0.54 -10.37
N GLU A 712 33.60 -1.87 -10.36
CA GLU A 712 32.58 -2.63 -11.12
C GLU A 712 31.15 -2.24 -10.73
N ARG A 713 30.96 -1.84 -9.47
CA ARG A 713 29.68 -1.50 -8.86
C ARG A 713 29.39 0.00 -8.89
N LEU A 714 30.36 0.83 -9.32
CA LEU A 714 30.19 2.25 -9.70
C LEU A 714 29.93 2.41 -11.21
N GLY A 715 30.32 1.41 -12.01
CA GLY A 715 30.01 1.33 -13.44
C GLY A 715 28.63 0.75 -13.78
N ASN A 716 27.78 0.43 -12.79
CA ASN A 716 26.44 -0.11 -13.06
C ASN A 716 25.47 1.00 -13.52
N VAL A 717 25.48 1.25 -14.83
CA VAL A 717 24.66 2.27 -15.50
C VAL A 717 23.16 2.01 -15.32
N GLN A 718 22.73 0.74 -15.23
CA GLN A 718 21.32 0.36 -15.11
C GLN A 718 20.68 0.94 -13.83
N THR A 719 21.41 0.95 -12.71
CA THR A 719 20.88 1.47 -11.44
C THR A 719 20.72 3.00 -11.47
N VAL A 720 21.54 3.70 -12.26
CA VAL A 720 21.45 5.15 -12.44
C VAL A 720 20.27 5.51 -13.34
N GLU A 721 20.09 4.77 -14.43
CA GLU A 721 18.98 4.95 -15.37
C GLU A 721 17.62 4.77 -14.67
N LEU A 722 17.45 3.68 -13.89
CA LEU A 722 16.24 3.43 -13.10
C LEU A 722 15.93 4.59 -12.14
N ARG A 723 16.94 5.12 -11.45
CA ARG A 723 16.77 6.28 -10.56
C ARG A 723 16.36 7.54 -11.31
N LEU A 724 16.94 7.80 -12.49
CA LEU A 724 16.56 8.94 -13.31
C LEU A 724 15.10 8.83 -13.77
N THR A 725 14.66 7.65 -14.20
CA THR A 725 13.26 7.41 -14.56
C THR A 725 12.31 7.67 -13.38
N LEU A 726 12.64 7.15 -12.20
CA LEU A 726 11.88 7.40 -10.98
C LEU A 726 11.82 8.89 -10.63
N TRP A 727 12.95 9.60 -10.76
CA TRP A 727 13.04 11.03 -10.45
C TRP A 727 12.26 11.90 -11.44
N MET A 728 12.30 11.57 -12.73
CA MET A 728 11.50 12.26 -13.74
C MET A 728 10.00 12.04 -13.49
N ALA A 729 9.59 10.81 -13.14
CA ALA A 729 8.20 10.52 -12.78
C ALA A 729 7.77 11.27 -11.51
N ALA A 730 8.62 11.30 -10.47
CA ALA A 730 8.36 12.05 -9.25
C ALA A 730 8.29 13.57 -9.50
N PHE A 731 9.12 14.10 -10.40
CA PHE A 731 9.07 15.50 -10.79
C PHE A 731 7.78 15.83 -11.55
N ALA A 732 7.35 14.97 -12.47
CA ALA A 732 6.09 15.13 -13.19
C ALA A 732 4.89 15.06 -12.23
N LEU A 733 4.91 14.14 -11.27
CA LEU A 733 3.94 14.07 -10.18
C LEU A 733 3.89 15.37 -9.37
N TRP A 734 5.05 15.90 -8.97
CA TRP A 734 5.09 17.17 -8.25
C TRP A 734 4.56 18.34 -9.10
N ARG A 735 4.89 18.40 -10.39
CA ARG A 735 4.40 19.44 -11.29
C ARG A 735 2.86 19.51 -11.29
N ASP A 736 2.20 18.36 -11.31
CA ASP A 736 0.74 18.30 -11.32
C ASP A 736 0.12 18.58 -9.94
N HIS A 737 0.85 18.31 -8.85
CA HIS A 737 0.43 18.57 -7.47
C HIS A 737 1.32 19.60 -6.75
N PHE A 738 1.63 20.71 -7.44
CA PHE A 738 2.70 21.63 -7.08
C PHE A 738 2.65 22.18 -5.64
N TRP A 739 1.46 22.60 -5.19
CA TRP A 739 1.31 23.34 -3.94
C TRP A 739 1.42 22.47 -2.69
N VAL A 740 0.70 21.35 -2.66
CA VAL A 740 0.48 20.55 -1.45
C VAL A 740 0.88 19.07 -1.60
N GLY A 741 1.35 18.64 -2.77
CA GLY A 741 1.73 17.24 -3.02
C GLY A 741 0.55 16.29 -2.94
N VAL A 742 0.82 14.99 -2.89
CA VAL A 742 -0.20 13.91 -2.79
C VAL A 742 -0.42 13.37 -1.38
N GLY A 743 0.37 13.85 -0.42
CA GLY A 743 0.30 13.44 0.97
C GLY A 743 1.10 12.17 1.31
N PRO A 744 1.31 11.93 2.62
CA PRO A 744 2.08 10.77 3.10
C PRO A 744 1.37 9.46 2.76
N GLY A 745 2.13 8.46 2.29
CA GLY A 745 1.59 7.14 1.91
C GLY A 745 0.94 7.09 0.52
N SER A 746 0.76 8.23 -0.15
CA SER A 746 0.13 8.29 -1.48
C SER A 746 1.11 8.06 -2.64
N PHE A 747 2.42 8.30 -2.44
CA PHE A 747 3.42 8.21 -3.52
C PHE A 747 3.29 6.90 -4.30
N PHE A 748 3.36 5.75 -3.61
CA PHE A 748 3.21 4.40 -4.16
C PHE A 748 2.03 4.22 -5.11
N TRP A 749 0.90 4.87 -4.81
CA TRP A 749 -0.31 4.76 -5.61
C TRP A 749 -0.29 5.66 -6.84
N THR A 750 0.24 6.88 -6.72
CA THR A 750 0.07 7.91 -7.76
C THR A 750 1.25 8.04 -8.71
N TYR A 751 2.49 7.84 -8.24
CA TYR A 751 3.68 8.00 -9.09
C TYR A 751 3.73 7.07 -10.32
N PRO A 752 3.16 5.85 -10.32
CA PRO A 752 3.25 4.96 -11.47
C PRO A 752 2.52 5.49 -12.73
N ALA A 753 1.55 6.39 -12.58
CA ALA A 753 0.89 7.05 -13.70
C ALA A 753 1.86 7.87 -14.58
N TYR A 754 2.98 8.28 -14.00
CA TYR A 754 4.02 9.12 -14.62
C TYR A 754 5.20 8.32 -15.17
N LEU A 755 5.21 7.00 -14.97
CA LEU A 755 6.27 6.15 -15.49
C LEU A 755 6.14 5.95 -17.01
N PRO A 756 7.28 5.88 -17.73
CA PRO A 756 7.29 5.48 -19.12
C PRO A 756 6.91 4.00 -19.27
N VAL A 757 6.57 3.61 -20.50
CA VAL A 757 6.25 2.21 -20.83
C VAL A 757 7.46 1.33 -20.57
N GLY A 758 7.25 0.18 -19.92
CA GLY A 758 8.31 -0.79 -19.62
C GLY A 758 9.20 -0.45 -18.40
N ALA A 759 8.83 0.55 -17.59
CA ALA A 759 9.52 0.82 -16.33
C ALA A 759 9.47 -0.39 -15.38
N VAL A 760 10.61 -0.74 -14.79
CA VAL A 760 10.76 -1.95 -13.96
C VAL A 760 10.33 -1.70 -12.50
N GLU A 761 10.63 -0.51 -11.95
CA GLU A 761 10.36 -0.18 -10.55
C GLU A 761 9.02 0.54 -10.37
N VAL A 762 7.93 -0.23 -10.40
CA VAL A 762 6.54 0.29 -10.29
C VAL A 762 5.98 0.31 -8.86
N ASP A 763 6.68 -0.30 -7.90
CA ASP A 763 6.23 -0.49 -6.51
C ASP A 763 7.14 0.21 -5.47
N GLN A 764 7.61 1.42 -5.79
CA GLN A 764 8.43 2.22 -4.88
C GLN A 764 7.60 2.98 -3.84
N LEU A 765 8.10 3.02 -2.60
CA LEU A 765 7.48 3.77 -1.50
C LEU A 765 7.89 5.24 -1.48
N HIS A 766 9.05 5.58 -2.07
CA HIS A 766 9.59 6.93 -2.09
C HIS A 766 10.58 7.12 -3.27
N PRO A 767 10.87 8.37 -3.67
CA PRO A 767 11.69 8.66 -4.85
C PRO A 767 13.21 8.55 -4.61
N HIS A 768 13.70 8.01 -3.49
CA HIS A 768 15.13 7.97 -3.11
C HIS A 768 15.88 9.32 -3.20
N SER A 769 15.19 10.43 -2.93
CA SER A 769 15.75 11.77 -2.86
C SER A 769 14.93 12.59 -1.88
N VAL A 770 15.56 13.12 -0.83
CA VAL A 770 14.87 13.91 0.21
C VAL A 770 14.08 15.09 -0.39
N TRP A 771 14.58 15.72 -1.44
CA TRP A 771 13.92 16.88 -2.05
C TRP A 771 12.66 16.46 -2.78
N LEU A 772 12.73 15.38 -3.56
CA LEU A 772 11.59 14.80 -4.26
C LEU A 772 10.57 14.23 -3.28
N GLU A 773 11.04 13.60 -2.22
CA GLU A 773 10.21 13.13 -1.11
C GLU A 773 9.38 14.28 -0.50
N LEU A 774 10.01 15.42 -0.22
CA LEU A 774 9.29 16.57 0.35
C LEU A 774 8.26 17.17 -0.62
N VAL A 775 8.66 17.42 -1.87
CA VAL A 775 7.75 18.04 -2.86
C VAL A 775 6.60 17.12 -3.28
N THR A 776 6.85 15.82 -3.42
CA THR A 776 5.78 14.88 -3.81
C THR A 776 4.81 14.66 -2.66
N THR A 777 5.27 14.72 -1.40
CA THR A 777 4.42 14.50 -0.22
C THR A 777 3.64 15.75 0.17
N TRP A 778 4.29 16.92 0.28
CA TRP A 778 3.69 18.15 0.81
C TRP A 778 3.81 19.36 -0.13
N GLY A 779 4.25 19.16 -1.38
CA GLY A 779 4.41 20.22 -2.37
C GLY A 779 5.51 21.21 -2.03
N VAL A 780 5.46 22.39 -2.66
CA VAL A 780 6.37 23.50 -2.37
C VAL A 780 6.29 23.96 -0.91
N LEU A 781 5.13 23.81 -0.27
CA LEU A 781 4.95 24.10 1.15
C LEU A 781 5.76 23.16 2.04
N GLY A 782 5.94 21.91 1.63
CA GLY A 782 6.86 20.96 2.26
C GLY A 782 8.32 21.45 2.26
N LEU A 783 8.79 22.01 1.14
CA LEU A 783 10.13 22.60 1.06
C LEU A 783 10.26 23.84 1.95
N ALA A 784 9.28 24.73 1.92
CA ALA A 784 9.26 25.91 2.77
C ALA A 784 9.31 25.52 4.25
N TRP A 785 8.53 24.50 4.64
CA TRP A 785 8.57 23.93 5.98
C TRP A 785 9.94 23.33 6.32
N PHE A 786 10.56 22.59 5.40
CA PHE A 786 11.87 22.01 5.63
C PHE A 786 12.97 23.07 5.82
N ILE A 787 12.95 24.14 5.02
CA ILE A 787 13.85 25.30 5.18
C ILE A 787 13.61 25.94 6.54
N LEU A 788 12.35 26.13 6.94
CA LEU A 788 11.99 26.66 8.25
C LEU A 788 12.53 25.77 9.39
N CYS A 789 12.48 24.45 9.25
CA CYS A 789 13.09 23.51 10.19
C CYS A 789 14.61 23.74 10.32
N VAL A 790 15.33 23.92 9.21
CA VAL A 790 16.78 24.19 9.25
C VAL A 790 17.07 25.52 9.97
N LEU A 791 16.31 26.57 9.66
CA LEU A 791 16.46 27.89 10.31
C LEU A 791 16.15 27.82 11.82
N ALA A 792 15.05 27.15 12.19
CA ALA A 792 14.65 26.94 13.57
C ALA A 792 15.69 26.13 14.36
N LEU A 793 16.24 25.07 13.77
CA LEU A 793 17.30 24.27 14.38
C LEU A 793 18.56 25.10 14.61
N ARG A 794 18.95 25.93 13.63
CA ARG A 794 20.09 26.86 13.77
C ARG A 794 19.89 27.83 14.93
N CYS A 795 18.70 28.43 15.05
CA CYS A 795 18.36 29.33 16.16
C CYS A 795 18.44 28.60 17.51
N ALA A 796 17.87 27.40 17.60
CA ALA A 796 17.90 26.59 18.81
C ALA A 796 19.34 26.21 19.20
N VAL A 797 20.13 25.71 18.25
CA VAL A 797 21.52 25.30 18.47
C VAL A 797 22.39 26.47 18.93
N ARG A 798 22.22 27.67 18.36
CA ARG A 798 22.96 28.87 18.79
C ARG A 798 22.78 29.14 20.29
N ASN A 799 21.58 28.93 20.81
CA ASN A 799 21.31 29.08 22.24
C ASN A 799 21.94 27.97 23.09
N ARG A 800 22.16 26.78 22.51
CA ARG A 800 22.79 25.63 23.18
C ARG A 800 24.30 25.65 23.19
N LEU A 801 24.93 26.30 22.21
CA LEU A 801 26.40 26.37 22.09
C LEU A 801 27.08 26.99 23.33
N HIS A 802 26.38 27.86 24.05
CA HIS A 802 26.84 28.47 25.30
C HIS A 802 26.10 27.94 26.54
N GLY A 803 25.24 26.93 26.38
CA GLY A 803 24.37 26.40 27.42
C GLY A 803 25.06 25.40 28.36
N LYS A 804 24.24 24.77 29.22
CA LYS A 804 24.72 23.78 30.22
C LYS A 804 25.30 22.54 29.54
N THR A 805 26.15 21.80 30.27
CA THR A 805 26.86 20.63 29.75
C THR A 805 25.97 19.60 29.07
N VAL A 806 24.86 19.26 29.70
CA VAL A 806 23.92 18.25 29.21
C VAL A 806 23.23 18.74 27.95
N GLY A 807 22.69 19.97 27.99
CA GLY A 807 22.04 20.62 26.86
C GLY A 807 22.91 20.69 25.61
N PHE A 808 24.18 21.04 25.79
CA PHE A 808 25.15 21.08 24.71
C PHE A 808 25.33 19.70 24.02
N TRP A 809 25.52 18.63 24.79
CA TRP A 809 25.77 17.30 24.22
C TRP A 809 24.51 16.69 23.61
N LEU A 810 23.33 16.96 24.20
CA LEU A 810 22.04 16.62 23.59
C LEU A 810 21.93 17.22 22.18
N ALA A 811 22.19 18.52 22.04
CA ALA A 811 22.19 19.21 20.76
C ALA A 811 23.25 18.64 19.80
N ALA A 812 24.47 18.40 20.28
CA ALA A 812 25.55 17.85 19.46
C ALA A 812 25.21 16.48 18.86
N GLY A 813 24.71 15.55 19.67
CA GLY A 813 24.34 14.20 19.21
C GLY A 813 23.14 14.20 18.28
N ALA A 814 22.08 14.93 18.64
CA ALA A 814 20.87 15.02 17.83
C ALA A 814 21.13 15.72 16.48
N CYS A 815 21.86 16.84 16.47
CA CYS A 815 22.18 17.55 15.22
C CYS A 815 23.11 16.73 14.34
N ALA A 816 24.13 16.06 14.91
CA ALA A 816 25.02 15.18 14.13
C ALA A 816 24.26 13.99 13.54
N GLY A 817 23.33 13.38 14.28
CA GLY A 817 22.50 12.31 13.74
C GLY A 817 21.53 12.79 12.66
N LEU A 818 20.85 13.93 12.85
CA LEU A 818 19.99 14.53 11.82
C LEU A 818 20.78 14.90 10.55
N ALA A 819 21.98 15.46 10.70
CA ALA A 819 22.85 15.83 9.57
C ALA A 819 23.38 14.59 8.83
N ALA A 820 23.80 13.55 9.56
CA ALA A 820 24.18 12.27 8.97
C ALA A 820 23.02 11.67 8.17
N GLY A 821 21.83 11.65 8.77
CA GLY A 821 20.63 11.13 8.13
C GLY A 821 20.23 11.89 6.86
N LEU A 822 20.34 13.22 6.88
CA LEU A 822 20.05 14.07 5.74
C LEU A 822 21.04 13.84 4.59
N ALA A 823 22.31 13.58 4.92
CA ALA A 823 23.33 13.26 3.94
C ALA A 823 23.09 11.89 3.28
N HIS A 824 22.72 10.87 4.06
CA HIS A 824 22.33 9.56 3.51
C HIS A 824 21.13 9.68 2.56
N ALA A 825 20.10 10.43 2.99
CA ALA A 825 18.83 10.57 2.28
C ALA A 825 18.91 11.33 0.94
N GLN A 826 20.09 11.84 0.56
CA GLN A 826 20.31 12.28 -0.83
C GLN A 826 20.24 11.11 -1.83
N SER A 827 20.39 9.87 -1.35
CA SER A 827 20.37 8.65 -2.15
C SER A 827 19.33 7.62 -1.70
N ASP A 828 18.53 7.95 -0.68
CA ASP A 828 17.56 7.06 -0.04
C ASP A 828 16.42 7.88 0.62
N ALA A 829 15.79 7.40 1.71
CA ALA A 829 14.72 8.11 2.43
C ALA A 829 15.20 8.97 3.62
N PHE A 830 14.53 10.10 3.88
CA PHE A 830 14.77 10.92 5.09
C PHE A 830 13.66 10.83 6.14
N MET A 831 12.39 10.83 5.74
CA MET A 831 11.20 10.90 6.60
C MET A 831 10.07 9.95 6.15
N LEU A 832 10.07 9.40 4.93
CA LEU A 832 9.03 8.48 4.43
C LEU A 832 9.14 7.05 4.97
N LEU A 833 9.91 6.85 6.04
CA LEU A 833 9.98 5.61 6.82
C LEU A 833 9.58 5.93 8.27
N ALA A 834 8.60 5.21 8.81
CA ALA A 834 7.90 5.56 10.04
C ALA A 834 8.80 5.65 11.30
N ASP A 835 9.69 4.68 11.45
CA ASP A 835 10.69 4.64 12.51
C ASP A 835 11.72 5.79 12.38
N ILE A 836 12.14 6.12 11.15
CA ILE A 836 13.05 7.23 10.87
C ILE A 836 12.38 8.58 11.13
N ALA A 837 11.12 8.75 10.71
CA ALA A 837 10.32 9.95 10.99
C ALA A 837 10.19 10.19 12.50
N MET A 838 9.88 9.13 13.25
CA MET A 838 9.77 9.18 14.70
C MET A 838 11.12 9.48 15.36
N TRP A 839 12.21 8.85 14.89
CA TRP A 839 13.57 9.16 15.36
C TRP A 839 13.90 10.65 15.16
N ASN A 840 13.63 11.19 13.96
CA ASN A 840 13.89 12.59 13.63
C ASN A 840 13.11 13.55 14.53
N ALA A 841 11.83 13.28 14.81
CA ALA A 841 11.00 14.10 15.69
C ALA A 841 11.49 14.10 17.15
N VAL A 842 11.97 12.95 17.63
CA VAL A 842 12.56 12.83 18.98
C VAL A 842 13.89 13.58 19.04
N ALA A 843 14.77 13.39 18.05
CA ALA A 843 16.04 14.11 17.95
C ALA A 843 15.83 15.63 17.90
N TRP A 844 14.83 16.09 17.14
CA TRP A 844 14.40 17.48 17.14
C TRP A 844 14.04 17.96 18.54
N GLY A 845 13.13 17.25 19.23
CA GLY A 845 12.71 17.60 20.58
C GLY A 845 13.89 17.71 21.57
N LEU A 846 14.87 16.82 21.46
CA LEU A 846 16.09 16.84 22.29
C LEU A 846 17.02 18.01 21.94
N ALA A 847 17.17 18.33 20.65
CA ALA A 847 18.02 19.42 20.17
C ALA A 847 17.44 20.81 20.49
N THR A 848 16.12 20.97 20.37
CA THR A 848 15.46 22.29 20.42
C THR A 848 14.85 22.65 21.76
N ALA A 849 14.70 21.70 22.69
CA ALA A 849 14.17 21.99 24.02
C ALA A 849 14.99 23.13 24.68
N PRO A 850 14.42 23.96 25.55
CA PRO A 850 15.17 25.01 26.25
C PRO A 850 15.95 24.47 27.45
N ASP A 851 17.11 25.03 27.77
CA ASP A 851 17.79 24.73 29.05
C ASP A 851 16.95 25.32 30.21
N PRO A 852 16.53 24.50 31.19
CA PRO A 852 15.81 25.00 32.36
C PRO A 852 16.71 25.81 33.29
#